data_AF-A0A667FVI1-F1
#
_entry.id   AF-A0A667FVI1-F1
#
_cell.length_a   1.000
_cell.length_b   1.000
_cell.length_c   1.000
_cell.angle_alpha   90.00
_cell.angle_beta   90.00
_cell.angle_gamma   90.00
#
_symmetry.space_group_name_H-M   'P 1'
#
loop_
_entity.id
_entity.type
_entity.pdbx_description
1 polymer ?
#
loop_
_entity_poly.entity_id
_entity_poly.type
_entity_poly.pdbx_seq_one_letter_code
_entity_poly.pdbx_strand_id
1 'polypeptide(L)'
;KQERGRMWETEDLNEHKDSEKKHKEKEKTKHKDGSSEKHKDKHKDRDKEKRKEEKVRASGDAKIKKEKENGFSSPPRIKDEPEDDGYFAPPKEDIKPLKRPREEDDADYKPKKIKTEDLKKEKKRKLEEEEVSKETVALGGLEERYPEGIKWKFLEHKGPVFAPPYEPLPENVKFYYDGKVMKLSPKAEEVATFFAKMLDHEYTTKEIFRKNFFKDWRKEMTNEEKNIITNLSKCDFTQMSQYFKAQSEARKQMSKEEKLKIKEENEKLLKEYGFCIMDNHRERIANFKIEPPGLFRGRGNHPKMGMLKRRIMPEDIIINCSKDAKVPSPPTGHKWKEVRHDNKVTWLVSWTENIQGSIKYIMLNPSSRIKGEKDWQKYETARRLKKCVDKIRNQYREDWKSKEMKVRQRAVALYFIDKLALRAGNEKEEGETADTVGCCSLRVEHINLHPELDGQEYVVEFDFLGKDSIRYYNKVPVEKRVFKNLQLFMENKQPEDDLFDRLNTGILNKHLQDLMEGLTAKVFRTYNASITLQQQLKELTAPDENIPAKILSYNRANRAVAILCNHQRAPPKTFEKSMMNLQSKIDAKKEQLADARRDLKSAKADAKVLKDAKTKKVVESKKKAVQRLEEQLMKLEVQATDREENKQIALGTSKLNYLDPRITVAWCKKWGVPIEKIYNKTQREKFAWAIDMADEDYEF
;
A
#
# COMPACT_ATOMS: atom_id res chain seq x y z
N LYS A 1 58.97 -15.25 -16.37
CA LYS A 1 59.87 -14.23 -15.76
C LYS A 1 58.99 -13.43 -14.80
N GLN A 2 58.75 -13.93 -13.58
CA GLN A 2 59.66 -13.90 -12.41
C GLN A 2 59.56 -12.53 -11.70
N GLU A 3 58.96 -12.46 -10.50
CA GLU A 3 59.51 -12.80 -9.16
C GLU A 3 60.39 -11.67 -8.59
N ARG A 4 60.45 -11.35 -7.29
CA ARG A 4 59.85 -11.95 -6.07
C ARG A 4 59.75 -10.90 -4.95
N GLY A 5 58.99 -11.17 -3.88
CA GLY A 5 59.05 -10.42 -2.62
C GLY A 5 57.86 -10.70 -1.69
N ARG A 6 58.09 -11.36 -0.55
CA ARG A 6 57.08 -11.72 0.49
C ARG A 6 57.80 -12.07 1.81
N MET A 7 57.03 -12.31 2.88
CA MET A 7 57.43 -12.69 4.26
C MET A 7 57.87 -11.48 5.10
N TRP A 8 57.71 -11.47 6.42
CA TRP A 8 57.51 -12.61 7.35
C TRP A 8 56.20 -12.59 8.17
N GLU A 9 55.84 -13.79 8.62
CA GLU A 9 54.86 -14.10 9.66
C GLU A 9 55.58 -14.48 10.96
N THR A 10 54.89 -14.42 12.10
CA THR A 10 55.02 -15.44 13.16
C THR A 10 53.72 -15.54 13.96
N GLU A 11 53.43 -16.75 14.45
CA GLU A 11 52.26 -17.10 15.26
C GLU A 11 52.68 -17.45 16.70
N ASP A 12 51.75 -17.33 17.64
CA ASP A 12 51.50 -18.24 18.79
C ASP A 12 50.27 -17.67 19.55
N LEU A 13 49.13 -18.33 19.81
CA LEU A 13 48.72 -19.71 20.19
C LEU A 13 48.69 -20.00 21.70
N ASN A 14 47.64 -20.76 22.08
CA ASN A 14 47.33 -21.39 23.37
C ASN A 14 47.04 -20.48 24.60
N GLU A 15 46.13 -20.83 25.53
CA GLU A 15 45.04 -21.83 25.49
C GLU A 15 43.89 -21.54 26.49
N HIS A 16 42.77 -22.24 26.30
CA HIS A 16 41.72 -22.63 27.27
C HIS A 16 42.08 -22.56 28.79
N LYS A 17 41.21 -22.20 29.77
CA LYS A 17 39.84 -22.69 30.04
C LYS A 17 39.22 -22.18 31.38
N ASP A 18 37.89 -22.23 31.47
CA ASP A 18 37.01 -22.59 32.62
C ASP A 18 37.26 -22.16 34.10
N SER A 19 36.54 -21.10 34.50
CA SER A 19 35.40 -21.19 35.48
C SER A 19 35.56 -21.03 37.02
N GLU A 20 34.47 -20.51 37.59
CA GLU A 20 33.90 -20.71 38.95
C GLU A 20 34.50 -20.10 40.25
N LYS A 21 33.66 -19.23 40.86
CA LYS A 21 33.23 -19.19 42.28
C LYS A 21 34.17 -18.72 43.43
N LYS A 22 33.79 -17.51 43.92
CA LYS A 22 33.33 -17.21 45.30
C LYS A 22 34.31 -16.93 46.47
N HIS A 23 33.90 -15.87 47.19
CA HIS A 23 33.89 -15.65 48.65
C HIS A 23 35.08 -14.99 49.39
N LYS A 24 34.71 -13.88 50.06
CA LYS A 24 35.21 -13.39 51.37
C LYS A 24 36.65 -12.81 51.39
N GLU A 25 37.01 -11.87 52.27
CA GLU A 25 36.24 -11.07 53.25
C GLU A 25 36.92 -9.70 53.47
N LYS A 26 36.22 -8.75 54.13
CA LYS A 26 36.71 -7.66 55.03
C LYS A 26 38.09 -7.00 54.77
N GLU A 27 38.23 -5.67 54.80
CA GLU A 27 37.93 -4.85 55.99
C GLU A 27 37.52 -3.37 55.71
N LYS A 28 36.85 -2.81 56.73
CA LYS A 28 36.95 -1.47 57.38
C LYS A 28 37.83 -0.38 56.71
N THR A 29 37.58 0.93 56.87
CA THR A 29 37.12 1.67 58.08
C THR A 29 36.56 3.06 57.73
N LYS A 30 35.58 3.56 58.51
CA LYS A 30 35.37 4.98 58.96
C LYS A 30 35.21 6.07 57.86
N HIS A 31 34.44 7.17 57.99
CA HIS A 31 33.54 7.78 59.01
C HIS A 31 32.66 8.83 58.24
N LYS A 32 31.71 9.65 58.78
CA LYS A 32 31.26 9.98 60.15
C LYS A 32 29.75 10.37 60.15
N ASP A 33 29.36 11.26 61.08
CA ASP A 33 28.14 12.04 61.33
C ASP A 33 27.27 12.50 60.12
N GLY A 34 25.97 12.78 60.28
CA GLY A 34 25.09 12.58 61.46
C GLY A 34 23.79 13.43 61.46
N SER A 35 22.75 12.98 62.20
CA SER A 35 21.42 13.62 62.39
C SER A 35 20.53 13.75 61.12
N SER A 36 19.18 13.78 61.16
CA SER A 36 18.16 13.58 62.22
C SER A 36 16.75 13.44 61.55
N GLU A 37 15.68 12.83 62.10
CA GLU A 37 15.58 11.96 63.29
C GLU A 37 14.42 10.93 63.27
N LYS A 38 13.13 11.36 63.25
CA LYS A 38 11.92 10.57 63.64
C LYS A 38 10.64 11.16 62.98
N HIS A 39 9.43 10.58 62.95
CA HIS A 39 8.76 9.40 63.57
C HIS A 39 8.15 8.51 62.43
N LYS A 40 7.92 7.18 62.54
CA LYS A 40 7.03 6.37 63.43
C LYS A 40 5.52 6.70 63.28
N ASP A 41 4.58 5.75 63.35
CA ASP A 41 4.65 4.32 63.74
C ASP A 41 3.43 3.49 63.25
N LYS A 42 3.65 2.24 62.79
CA LYS A 42 2.77 1.03 62.90
C LYS A 42 1.32 1.10 62.34
N HIS A 43 0.42 0.09 62.40
CA HIS A 43 0.40 -1.34 62.83
C HIS A 43 -0.44 -2.09 61.74
N LYS A 44 -0.19 -3.31 61.20
CA LYS A 44 0.40 -4.60 61.64
C LYS A 44 -0.57 -5.53 62.37
N ASP A 45 -0.98 -6.62 61.69
CA ASP A 45 -1.10 -8.05 62.13
C ASP A 45 -1.50 -8.93 60.91
N ARG A 46 -1.09 -10.21 60.69
CA ARG A 46 -1.17 -11.49 61.46
C ARG A 46 -2.60 -12.07 61.53
N ASP A 47 -2.88 -13.39 61.54
CA ASP A 47 -2.13 -14.68 61.44
C ASP A 47 -3.23 -15.77 61.12
N LYS A 48 -3.07 -17.06 60.70
CA LYS A 48 -2.00 -17.99 60.27
C LYS A 48 -2.65 -19.38 59.91
N GLU A 49 -1.88 -20.48 59.88
CA GLU A 49 -2.29 -21.91 59.89
C GLU A 49 -2.81 -22.47 58.52
N LYS A 50 -2.18 -23.47 57.86
CA LYS A 50 -2.19 -24.96 58.05
C LYS A 50 -3.50 -25.65 57.58
N ARG A 51 -3.53 -26.85 56.98
CA ARG A 51 -2.62 -28.04 57.02
C ARG A 51 -2.83 -28.97 55.77
N LYS A 52 -1.80 -29.77 55.42
CA LYS A 52 -1.76 -31.24 55.05
C LYS A 52 -3.03 -31.98 54.51
N GLU A 53 -2.98 -33.04 53.66
CA GLU A 53 -1.88 -33.90 53.16
C GLU A 53 -2.19 -34.74 51.88
N GLU A 54 -1.13 -35.42 51.38
CA GLU A 54 -0.93 -36.51 50.39
C GLU A 54 -2.10 -37.34 49.75
N LYS A 55 -2.10 -37.56 48.41
CA LYS A 55 -1.53 -38.64 47.54
C LYS A 55 -2.29 -39.99 47.46
N VAL A 56 -2.52 -40.46 46.22
CA VAL A 56 -2.39 -41.87 45.77
C VAL A 56 -1.72 -41.88 44.36
N ARG A 57 -1.21 -43.03 43.88
CA ARG A 57 -0.37 -43.18 42.65
C ARG A 57 -0.88 -44.27 41.69
N ALA A 58 -0.34 -44.27 40.46
CA ALA A 58 -0.18 -45.43 39.54
C ALA A 58 -1.48 -45.97 38.88
N SER A 59 -1.48 -46.67 37.73
CA SER A 59 -0.47 -46.99 36.67
C SER A 59 -1.21 -47.59 35.45
N GLY A 60 -0.65 -47.57 34.23
CA GLY A 60 -1.24 -48.30 33.09
C GLY A 60 -0.63 -48.02 31.70
N ASP A 61 -0.29 -49.08 30.97
CA ASP A 61 0.69 -49.16 29.88
C ASP A 61 0.22 -48.94 28.41
N ALA A 62 1.22 -48.89 27.51
CA ALA A 62 1.26 -49.42 26.14
C ALA A 62 0.35 -48.94 24.95
N LYS A 63 0.99 -48.21 24.03
CA LYS A 63 1.14 -48.45 22.56
C LYS A 63 -0.07 -48.77 21.64
N ILE A 64 -0.34 -47.79 20.76
CA ILE A 64 -0.33 -47.86 19.27
C ILE A 64 -1.03 -49.05 18.57
N LYS A 65 -2.01 -48.72 17.71
CA LYS A 65 -2.10 -49.31 16.36
C LYS A 65 -2.35 -48.21 15.31
N LYS A 66 -1.73 -48.36 14.13
CA LYS A 66 -1.95 -47.52 12.94
C LYS A 66 -2.92 -48.22 12.01
N GLU A 67 -3.73 -47.45 11.30
CA GLU A 67 -4.04 -47.73 9.90
C GLU A 67 -3.80 -46.48 9.03
N LYS A 68 -3.60 -46.72 7.75
CA LYS A 68 -3.55 -45.75 6.64
C LYS A 68 -4.73 -46.12 5.70
N GLU A 69 -5.19 -45.33 4.74
CA GLU A 69 -4.44 -44.67 3.66
C GLU A 69 -5.22 -43.54 2.94
N ASN A 70 -4.44 -42.70 2.24
CA ASN A 70 -4.69 -42.07 0.93
C ASN A 70 -6.05 -41.38 0.64
N GLY A 71 -5.98 -40.06 0.44
CA GLY A 71 -7.02 -39.25 -0.19
C GLY A 71 -6.44 -37.98 -0.82
N PHE A 72 -6.03 -38.04 -2.08
CA PHE A 72 -5.35 -36.94 -2.78
C PHE A 72 -6.35 -35.83 -3.15
N SER A 73 -6.10 -34.59 -2.72
CA SER A 73 -6.91 -33.42 -3.09
C SER A 73 -6.03 -32.31 -3.67
N SER A 74 -6.47 -31.75 -4.80
CA SER A 74 -5.71 -30.80 -5.60
C SER A 74 -5.52 -29.45 -4.88
N PRO A 75 -4.37 -28.77 -5.07
CA PRO A 75 -4.12 -27.48 -4.43
C PRO A 75 -5.14 -26.42 -4.91
N PRO A 76 -5.77 -25.66 -4.00
CA PRO A 76 -6.69 -24.61 -4.40
C PRO A 76 -5.94 -23.52 -5.17
N ARG A 77 -6.56 -23.02 -6.25
CA ARG A 77 -6.04 -21.88 -7.01
C ARG A 77 -5.87 -20.69 -6.08
N ILE A 78 -4.73 -20.01 -6.21
CA ILE A 78 -4.51 -18.70 -5.58
C ILE A 78 -5.61 -17.77 -6.11
N LYS A 79 -6.42 -17.21 -5.21
CA LYS A 79 -7.26 -16.06 -5.52
C LYS A 79 -6.43 -14.79 -5.37
N ASP A 80 -6.63 -13.88 -6.30
CA ASP A 80 -6.06 -12.54 -6.28
C ASP A 80 -6.52 -11.75 -5.05
N GLU A 81 -5.72 -10.78 -4.63
CA GLU A 81 -6.17 -9.77 -3.65
C GLU A 81 -7.23 -8.89 -4.32
N PRO A 82 -8.44 -8.73 -3.73
CA PRO A 82 -9.38 -7.71 -4.20
C PRO A 82 -8.82 -6.32 -3.88
N GLU A 83 -9.06 -5.37 -4.77
CA GLU A 83 -8.85 -3.95 -4.50
C GLU A 83 -9.83 -3.48 -3.40
N ASP A 84 -9.49 -2.42 -2.65
CA ASP A 84 -10.27 -1.96 -1.48
C ASP A 84 -11.61 -1.30 -1.89
N ASP A 85 -12.61 -2.13 -2.20
CA ASP A 85 -13.98 -1.74 -2.54
C ASP A 85 -14.91 -1.65 -1.31
N GLY A 86 -14.37 -1.21 -0.17
CA GLY A 86 -15.14 -0.55 0.89
C GLY A 86 -15.93 -1.44 1.84
N TYR A 87 -15.80 -2.76 1.77
CA TYR A 87 -16.47 -3.70 2.67
C TYR A 87 -15.48 -4.57 3.49
N PHE A 88 -15.09 -4.05 4.66
CA PHE A 88 -14.32 -4.84 5.64
C PHE A 88 -15.20 -5.90 6.33
N ALA A 89 -14.60 -7.04 6.70
CA ALA A 89 -15.28 -8.14 7.38
C ALA A 89 -14.69 -8.36 8.80
N PRO A 90 -15.53 -8.55 9.85
CA PRO A 90 -15.05 -8.80 11.21
C PRO A 90 -14.46 -10.22 11.38
N PRO A 91 -13.78 -10.51 12.50
CA PRO A 91 -13.20 -11.82 12.78
C PRO A 91 -14.23 -12.95 12.89
N LYS A 92 -13.77 -14.20 12.72
CA LYS A 92 -14.55 -15.40 13.02
C LYS A 92 -14.33 -15.85 14.46
N GLU A 93 -15.42 -16.17 15.13
CA GLU A 93 -15.43 -17.08 16.28
C GLU A 93 -16.14 -18.39 15.87
N ASP A 94 -15.78 -19.51 16.51
CA ASP A 94 -16.12 -20.84 16.03
C ASP A 94 -17.43 -21.37 16.62
N ILE A 95 -18.46 -21.52 15.78
CA ILE A 95 -19.67 -22.30 16.09
C ILE A 95 -19.75 -23.49 15.12
N LYS A 96 -19.73 -24.71 15.68
CA LYS A 96 -19.85 -25.96 14.91
C LYS A 96 -21.31 -26.16 14.47
N PRO A 97 -21.63 -26.32 13.18
CA PRO A 97 -22.96 -26.75 12.77
C PRO A 97 -23.19 -28.21 13.16
N LEU A 98 -24.35 -28.53 13.74
CA LEU A 98 -24.76 -29.91 13.98
C LEU A 98 -25.07 -30.62 12.66
N LYS A 99 -24.77 -31.93 12.59
CA LYS A 99 -25.28 -32.80 11.52
C LYS A 99 -26.79 -32.95 11.67
N ARG A 100 -27.51 -33.02 10.55
CA ARG A 100 -28.79 -33.71 10.42
C ARG A 100 -28.68 -34.81 9.35
N PRO A 101 -29.59 -35.79 9.31
CA PRO A 101 -29.39 -37.03 8.55
C PRO A 101 -29.30 -36.82 7.04
N ARG A 102 -28.73 -37.84 6.40
CA ARG A 102 -28.77 -38.08 4.96
C ARG A 102 -29.78 -39.19 4.75
N GLU A 103 -30.87 -38.91 4.05
CA GLU A 103 -31.69 -39.96 3.45
C GLU A 103 -31.04 -40.38 2.12
N GLU A 104 -31.22 -41.64 1.76
CA GLU A 104 -30.63 -42.28 0.58
C GLU A 104 -31.76 -42.58 -0.41
N ASP A 105 -31.53 -42.31 -1.69
CA ASP A 105 -32.28 -42.93 -2.79
C ASP A 105 -31.41 -42.90 -4.05
N ASP A 106 -31.41 -44.00 -4.79
CA ASP A 106 -30.54 -44.25 -5.95
C ASP A 106 -31.34 -44.15 -7.26
N ALA A 107 -30.86 -43.38 -8.23
CA ALA A 107 -31.41 -43.38 -9.60
C ALA A 107 -30.38 -42.92 -10.65
N ASP A 108 -30.33 -43.64 -11.76
CA ASP A 108 -29.33 -43.51 -12.83
C ASP A 108 -29.66 -42.37 -13.82
N TYR A 109 -28.70 -41.49 -14.14
CA TYR A 109 -28.80 -40.64 -15.35
C TYR A 109 -27.45 -40.24 -15.95
N LYS A 110 -27.29 -40.47 -17.26
CA LYS A 110 -26.06 -40.20 -18.02
C LYS A 110 -25.87 -38.70 -18.32
N PRO A 111 -24.63 -38.17 -18.28
CA PRO A 111 -24.38 -36.73 -18.46
C PRO A 111 -24.61 -36.26 -19.90
N LYS A 112 -25.53 -35.31 -20.10
CA LYS A 112 -25.68 -34.57 -21.37
C LYS A 112 -24.59 -33.50 -21.52
N LYS A 113 -24.06 -33.35 -22.73
CA LYS A 113 -23.02 -32.36 -23.09
C LYS A 113 -23.54 -30.93 -22.89
N ILE A 114 -22.82 -30.09 -22.15
CA ILE A 114 -23.08 -28.64 -22.07
C ILE A 114 -21.87 -27.84 -22.57
N LYS A 115 -22.10 -27.19 -23.72
CA LYS A 115 -21.49 -25.96 -24.24
C LYS A 115 -19.95 -25.81 -24.19
N THR A 116 -19.32 -26.30 -25.25
CA THR A 116 -18.00 -25.85 -25.72
C THR A 116 -17.98 -24.37 -26.20
N GLU A 117 -19.15 -23.73 -26.32
CA GLU A 117 -19.31 -22.38 -26.88
C GLU A 117 -18.85 -21.27 -25.94
N ASP A 118 -19.12 -21.37 -24.64
CA ASP A 118 -18.82 -20.29 -23.70
C ASP A 118 -17.31 -20.15 -23.49
N LEU A 119 -16.58 -21.28 -23.51
CA LEU A 119 -15.10 -21.29 -23.57
C LEU A 119 -14.55 -20.70 -24.88
N LYS A 120 -15.26 -20.84 -26.01
CA LYS A 120 -14.90 -20.17 -27.28
C LYS A 120 -15.15 -18.67 -27.21
N LYS A 121 -16.28 -18.23 -26.63
CA LYS A 121 -16.59 -16.80 -26.41
C LYS A 121 -15.60 -16.14 -25.45
N GLU A 122 -15.20 -16.82 -24.37
CA GLU A 122 -14.19 -16.30 -23.44
C GLU A 122 -12.79 -16.23 -24.09
N LYS A 123 -12.42 -17.20 -24.93
CA LYS A 123 -11.19 -17.10 -25.75
C LYS A 123 -11.26 -15.95 -26.75
N LYS A 124 -12.37 -15.77 -27.48
CA LYS A 124 -12.48 -14.70 -28.49
C LYS A 124 -12.39 -13.31 -27.85
N ARG A 125 -13.08 -13.08 -26.72
CA ARG A 125 -12.97 -11.81 -25.97
C ARG A 125 -11.55 -11.52 -25.48
N LYS A 126 -10.76 -12.54 -25.13
CA LYS A 126 -9.36 -12.34 -24.72
C LYS A 126 -8.47 -11.95 -25.89
N LEU A 127 -8.70 -12.52 -27.07
CA LEU A 127 -8.03 -12.09 -28.30
C LEU A 127 -8.41 -10.65 -28.66
N GLU A 128 -9.70 -10.31 -28.63
CA GLU A 128 -10.20 -8.94 -28.89
C GLU A 128 -9.66 -7.90 -27.87
N GLU A 129 -9.55 -8.25 -26.58
CA GLU A 129 -8.89 -7.41 -25.56
C GLU A 129 -7.36 -7.29 -25.80
N GLU A 130 -6.70 -8.36 -26.24
CA GLU A 130 -5.25 -8.35 -26.51
C GLU A 130 -4.89 -7.59 -27.79
N GLU A 131 -5.68 -7.69 -28.87
CA GLU A 131 -5.45 -6.99 -30.14
C GLU A 131 -5.59 -5.47 -29.97
N VAL A 132 -6.67 -4.99 -29.34
CA VAL A 132 -6.82 -3.56 -29.01
C VAL A 132 -5.67 -3.06 -28.14
N SER A 133 -5.17 -3.89 -27.20
CA SER A 133 -4.02 -3.51 -26.38
C SER A 133 -2.71 -3.41 -27.19
N LYS A 134 -2.55 -4.20 -28.26
CA LYS A 134 -1.38 -4.18 -29.16
C LYS A 134 -1.42 -2.99 -30.11
N GLU A 135 -2.59 -2.68 -30.71
CA GLU A 135 -2.77 -1.48 -31.53
C GLU A 135 -2.46 -0.19 -30.73
N THR A 136 -2.98 -0.11 -29.50
CA THR A 136 -2.77 1.07 -28.63
C THR A 136 -1.30 1.26 -28.23
N VAL A 137 -0.51 0.18 -28.18
CA VAL A 137 0.93 0.23 -27.90
C VAL A 137 1.74 0.59 -29.15
N ALA A 138 1.47 -0.07 -30.28
CA ALA A 138 2.26 0.08 -31.51
C ALA A 138 2.19 1.52 -32.08
N LEU A 139 1.04 2.20 -31.97
CA LEU A 139 0.87 3.56 -32.50
C LEU A 139 1.50 4.65 -31.62
N GLY A 140 1.68 4.41 -30.32
CA GLY A 140 2.21 5.40 -29.37
C GLY A 140 3.65 5.88 -29.61
N GLY A 141 4.40 5.22 -30.50
CA GLY A 141 5.75 5.61 -30.90
C GLY A 141 5.87 6.25 -32.30
N LEU A 142 4.78 6.29 -33.08
CA LEU A 142 4.82 6.62 -34.52
C LEU A 142 3.91 7.79 -34.94
N GLU A 143 2.98 8.23 -34.10
CA GLU A 143 2.11 9.38 -34.41
C GLU A 143 2.82 10.73 -34.26
N GLU A 144 2.45 11.69 -35.13
CA GLU A 144 2.94 13.07 -35.08
C GLU A 144 2.47 13.79 -33.80
N ARG A 145 3.40 14.42 -33.08
CA ARG A 145 3.09 15.10 -31.81
C ARG A 145 2.22 16.33 -32.03
N TYR A 146 1.21 16.48 -31.17
CA TYR A 146 0.41 17.68 -31.11
C TYR A 146 1.23 18.94 -30.81
N PRO A 147 0.86 20.10 -31.41
CA PRO A 147 1.34 21.41 -30.97
C PRO A 147 1.12 21.60 -29.47
N GLU A 148 2.02 22.35 -28.81
CA GLU A 148 1.96 22.54 -27.37
C GLU A 148 0.61 23.13 -26.92
N GLY A 149 0.17 22.76 -25.72
CA GLY A 149 -1.15 23.10 -25.19
C GLY A 149 -2.25 22.12 -25.65
N ILE A 150 -2.34 21.77 -26.93
CA ILE A 150 -3.39 20.86 -27.46
C ILE A 150 -3.24 19.44 -26.88
N LYS A 151 -4.36 18.76 -26.60
CA LYS A 151 -4.42 17.43 -25.99
C LYS A 151 -5.19 16.39 -26.79
N TRP A 152 -6.07 16.84 -27.68
CA TRP A 152 -6.86 16.02 -28.61
C TRP A 152 -7.46 16.92 -29.70
N LYS A 153 -7.87 16.32 -30.82
CA LYS A 153 -8.73 16.89 -31.86
C LYS A 153 -10.19 16.47 -31.62
N PHE A 154 -10.43 15.18 -31.33
CA PHE A 154 -11.77 14.61 -31.17
C PHE A 154 -11.97 13.96 -29.79
N LEU A 155 -13.15 14.11 -29.19
CA LEU A 155 -13.49 13.49 -27.91
C LEU A 155 -15.01 13.24 -27.76
N GLU A 156 -15.44 11.97 -27.87
CA GLU A 156 -16.81 11.52 -27.53
C GLU A 156 -16.81 10.57 -26.32
N HIS A 157 -17.78 10.74 -25.40
CA HIS A 157 -18.03 9.80 -24.31
C HIS A 157 -19.51 9.83 -23.86
N LYS A 158 -19.99 8.80 -23.17
CA LYS A 158 -21.40 8.69 -22.72
C LYS A 158 -21.71 9.42 -21.39
N GLY A 159 -20.89 10.39 -21.00
CA GLY A 159 -21.02 11.07 -19.70
C GLY A 159 -20.68 10.16 -18.50
N PRO A 160 -20.99 10.59 -17.26
CA PRO A 160 -20.77 9.81 -16.05
C PRO A 160 -21.91 8.83 -15.74
N VAL A 161 -21.62 7.77 -14.99
CA VAL A 161 -22.63 6.96 -14.30
C VAL A 161 -22.82 7.49 -12.88
N PHE A 162 -24.06 7.86 -12.56
CA PHE A 162 -24.44 8.32 -11.22
C PHE A 162 -24.45 7.20 -10.19
N ALA A 163 -24.23 7.54 -8.92
CA ALA A 163 -24.43 6.62 -7.81
C ALA A 163 -25.92 6.25 -7.71
N PRO A 164 -26.28 4.97 -7.45
CA PRO A 164 -27.68 4.54 -7.33
C PRO A 164 -28.49 5.40 -6.33
N PRO A 165 -29.81 5.58 -6.55
CA PRO A 165 -30.67 6.28 -5.61
C PRO A 165 -30.66 5.60 -4.24
N TYR A 166 -31.10 6.32 -3.21
CA TYR A 166 -31.22 5.74 -1.88
C TYR A 166 -32.40 4.78 -1.80
N GLU A 167 -32.15 3.57 -1.30
CA GLU A 167 -33.18 2.59 -0.92
C GLU A 167 -33.46 2.74 0.60
N PRO A 168 -34.66 3.20 1.00
CA PRO A 168 -35.03 3.36 2.41
C PRO A 168 -34.95 2.05 3.21
N LEU A 169 -34.82 2.16 4.52
CA LEU A 169 -34.79 1.00 5.41
C LEU A 169 -36.15 0.26 5.43
N PRO A 170 -36.15 -1.08 5.43
CA PRO A 170 -37.38 -1.85 5.54
C PRO A 170 -37.96 -1.71 6.95
N GLU A 171 -39.29 -1.77 7.07
CA GLU A 171 -39.98 -1.32 8.30
C GLU A 171 -39.63 -2.08 9.58
N ASN A 172 -39.03 -3.27 9.49
CA ASN A 172 -38.53 -4.03 10.64
C ASN A 172 -37.21 -3.49 11.22
N VAL A 173 -36.52 -2.59 10.51
CA VAL A 173 -35.31 -1.89 10.97
C VAL A 173 -35.70 -0.49 11.41
N LYS A 174 -35.52 -0.19 12.69
CA LYS A 174 -35.85 1.11 13.29
C LYS A 174 -34.58 1.89 13.61
N PHE A 175 -34.75 3.21 13.72
CA PHE A 175 -33.86 4.10 14.45
C PHE A 175 -34.48 4.38 15.83
N TYR A 176 -33.64 4.57 16.84
CA TYR A 176 -34.07 4.89 18.20
C TYR A 176 -33.41 6.17 18.70
N TYR A 177 -34.20 7.02 19.35
CA TYR A 177 -33.73 8.22 20.04
C TYR A 177 -34.24 8.22 21.49
N ASP A 178 -33.32 8.33 22.44
CA ASP A 178 -33.64 8.33 23.88
C ASP A 178 -34.47 7.10 24.32
N GLY A 179 -34.13 5.94 23.75
CA GLY A 179 -34.83 4.65 23.94
C GLY A 179 -36.15 4.50 23.16
N LYS A 180 -36.64 5.54 22.48
CA LYS A 180 -37.93 5.52 21.76
C LYS A 180 -37.72 5.30 20.26
N VAL A 181 -38.58 4.49 19.64
CA VAL A 181 -38.59 4.28 18.18
C VAL A 181 -38.94 5.58 17.47
N MET A 182 -38.17 5.95 16.45
CA MET A 182 -38.41 7.14 15.62
C MET A 182 -38.18 6.79 14.14
N LYS A 183 -39.17 7.07 13.28
CA LYS A 183 -39.02 6.96 11.81
C LYS A 183 -38.42 8.27 11.30
N LEU A 184 -37.32 8.17 10.56
CA LEU A 184 -36.62 9.34 9.99
C LEU A 184 -37.22 9.72 8.63
N SER A 185 -37.00 10.96 8.22
CA SER A 185 -37.21 11.39 6.83
C SER A 185 -36.17 10.74 5.91
N PRO A 186 -36.46 10.45 4.62
CA PRO A 186 -35.53 9.71 3.76
C PRO A 186 -34.13 10.34 3.61
N LYS A 187 -34.03 11.67 3.72
CA LYS A 187 -32.74 12.39 3.73
C LYS A 187 -31.97 12.19 5.03
N ALA A 188 -32.64 12.35 6.18
CA ALA A 188 -32.04 12.08 7.47
C ALA A 188 -31.67 10.60 7.63
N GLU A 189 -32.48 9.69 7.06
CA GLU A 189 -32.24 8.25 7.06
C GLU A 189 -31.00 7.87 6.23
N GLU A 190 -30.88 8.32 4.96
CA GLU A 190 -29.70 8.07 4.11
C GLU A 190 -28.40 8.44 4.87
N VAL A 191 -28.38 9.63 5.45
CA VAL A 191 -27.23 10.17 6.21
C VAL A 191 -26.97 9.38 7.50
N ALA A 192 -28.00 9.00 8.25
CA ALA A 192 -27.89 8.13 9.42
C ALA A 192 -27.34 6.75 9.05
N THR A 193 -27.66 6.21 7.86
CA THR A 193 -27.08 4.93 7.41
C THR A 193 -25.56 4.99 7.27
N PHE A 194 -24.98 6.14 6.90
CA PHE A 194 -23.53 6.25 6.74
C PHE A 194 -22.80 6.13 8.08
N PHE A 195 -23.36 6.69 9.16
CA PHE A 195 -22.82 6.53 10.50
C PHE A 195 -23.04 5.10 11.03
N ALA A 196 -24.23 4.53 10.83
CA ALA A 196 -24.55 3.14 11.22
C ALA A 196 -23.63 2.10 10.55
N LYS A 197 -23.32 2.28 9.26
CA LYS A 197 -22.37 1.44 8.50
C LYS A 197 -20.92 1.55 9.01
N MET A 198 -20.60 2.62 9.74
CA MET A 198 -19.27 2.90 10.30
C MET A 198 -19.18 2.66 11.80
N LEU A 199 -20.23 2.15 12.48
CA LEU A 199 -20.32 2.13 13.94
C LEU A 199 -19.11 1.44 14.62
N ASP A 200 -18.61 0.35 14.07
CA ASP A 200 -17.44 -0.42 14.57
C ASP A 200 -16.07 0.23 14.26
N HIS A 201 -16.03 1.34 13.51
CA HIS A 201 -14.80 1.98 13.04
C HIS A 201 -14.38 3.13 13.95
N GLU A 202 -13.10 3.17 14.32
CA GLU A 202 -12.34 4.24 15.00
C GLU A 202 -12.59 5.70 14.56
N TYR A 203 -13.38 5.98 13.52
CA TYR A 203 -13.86 7.33 13.23
C TYR A 203 -15.06 7.73 14.10
N THR A 204 -15.99 6.82 14.42
CA THR A 204 -17.22 7.14 15.18
C THR A 204 -16.97 7.45 16.65
N THR A 205 -15.77 7.15 17.15
CA THR A 205 -15.26 7.49 18.48
C THR A 205 -14.50 8.83 18.53
N LYS A 206 -14.20 9.47 17.39
CA LYS A 206 -13.43 10.73 17.35
C LYS A 206 -14.35 11.94 17.43
N GLU A 207 -14.14 12.81 18.41
CA GLU A 207 -15.03 13.96 18.67
C GLU A 207 -15.17 14.91 17.47
N ILE A 208 -14.10 15.16 16.71
CA ILE A 208 -14.17 15.96 15.47
C ILE A 208 -15.14 15.32 14.47
N PHE A 209 -15.04 14.00 14.26
CA PHE A 209 -15.91 13.24 13.36
C PHE A 209 -17.38 13.26 13.83
N ARG A 210 -17.60 13.04 15.13
CA ARG A 210 -18.92 13.05 15.77
C ARG A 210 -19.60 14.43 15.67
N LYS A 211 -18.86 15.50 16.00
CA LYS A 211 -19.30 16.90 15.93
C LYS A 211 -19.68 17.31 14.51
N ASN A 212 -18.83 16.99 13.52
CA ASN A 212 -19.09 17.32 12.12
C ASN A 212 -20.24 16.51 11.53
N PHE A 213 -20.30 15.19 11.80
CA PHE A 213 -21.42 14.35 11.40
C PHE A 213 -22.74 14.91 11.92
N PHE A 214 -22.82 15.22 13.22
CA PHE A 214 -24.06 15.71 13.83
C PHE A 214 -24.46 17.10 13.29
N LYS A 215 -23.48 17.99 13.07
CA LYS A 215 -23.69 19.32 12.46
C LYS A 215 -24.26 19.24 11.05
N ASP A 216 -23.80 18.30 10.23
CA ASP A 216 -24.28 18.14 8.85
C ASP A 216 -25.58 17.31 8.79
N TRP A 217 -25.72 16.25 9.58
CA TRP A 217 -26.95 15.44 9.64
C TRP A 217 -28.16 16.29 10.06
N ARG A 218 -28.00 17.21 11.03
CA ARG A 218 -29.04 18.18 11.41
C ARG A 218 -29.45 19.17 10.31
N LYS A 219 -28.70 19.30 9.19
CA LYS A 219 -29.12 20.11 8.04
C LYS A 219 -30.13 19.39 7.16
N GLU A 220 -29.94 18.07 7.00
CA GLU A 220 -30.72 17.23 6.09
C GLU A 220 -32.01 16.67 6.75
N MET A 221 -32.18 16.92 8.06
CA MET A 221 -33.40 16.68 8.86
C MET A 221 -34.55 17.66 8.56
N THR A 222 -35.79 17.25 8.83
CA THR A 222 -36.95 18.17 8.95
C THR A 222 -36.86 19.02 10.22
N ASN A 223 -37.83 19.92 10.46
CA ASN A 223 -37.81 20.79 11.63
C ASN A 223 -38.24 20.05 12.91
N GLU A 224 -39.14 19.08 12.77
CA GLU A 224 -39.61 18.18 13.82
C GLU A 224 -38.45 17.27 14.28
N GLU A 225 -37.71 16.70 13.32
CA GLU A 225 -36.49 15.93 13.58
C GLU A 225 -35.42 16.76 14.30
N LYS A 226 -35.17 18.00 13.86
CA LYS A 226 -34.24 18.94 14.51
C LYS A 226 -34.64 19.30 15.95
N ASN A 227 -35.93 19.33 16.26
CA ASN A 227 -36.42 19.67 17.60
C ASN A 227 -36.28 18.48 18.57
N ILE A 228 -36.43 17.25 18.07
CA ILE A 228 -36.30 16.02 18.87
C ILE A 228 -34.83 15.64 19.04
N ILE A 229 -34.08 15.52 17.94
CA ILE A 229 -32.74 14.89 17.89
C ILE A 229 -31.67 15.92 18.26
N THR A 230 -31.62 16.31 19.54
CA THR A 230 -30.73 17.35 20.08
C THR A 230 -29.35 16.85 20.49
N ASN A 231 -29.15 15.55 20.77
CA ASN A 231 -27.85 15.00 21.17
C ASN A 231 -27.51 13.66 20.49
N LEU A 232 -26.35 13.57 19.84
CA LEU A 232 -25.85 12.35 19.21
C LEU A 232 -25.69 11.17 20.20
N SER A 233 -25.39 11.41 21.49
CA SER A 233 -25.25 10.31 22.48
C SER A 233 -26.58 9.63 22.85
N LYS A 234 -27.72 10.25 22.56
CA LYS A 234 -29.06 9.67 22.71
C LYS A 234 -29.53 8.91 21.46
N CYS A 235 -28.75 8.93 20.37
CA CYS A 235 -29.08 8.27 19.10
C CYS A 235 -28.52 6.84 19.08
N ASP A 236 -29.38 5.85 18.87
CA ASP A 236 -28.96 4.45 18.72
C ASP A 236 -29.10 3.99 17.25
N PHE A 237 -27.97 3.59 16.69
CA PHE A 237 -27.78 3.12 15.32
C PHE A 237 -27.51 1.60 15.25
N THR A 238 -27.58 0.87 16.37
CA THR A 238 -27.18 -0.54 16.46
C THR A 238 -28.02 -1.44 15.55
N GLN A 239 -29.35 -1.31 15.54
CA GLN A 239 -30.21 -2.13 14.68
C GLN A 239 -29.96 -1.86 13.18
N MET A 240 -29.75 -0.60 12.80
CA MET A 240 -29.33 -0.21 11.44
C MET A 240 -27.97 -0.84 11.09
N SER A 241 -27.02 -0.83 12.02
CA SER A 241 -25.68 -1.44 11.83
C SER A 241 -25.77 -2.97 11.68
N GLN A 242 -26.58 -3.63 12.51
CA GLN A 242 -26.87 -5.07 12.41
C GLN A 242 -27.48 -5.43 11.05
N TYR A 243 -28.44 -4.63 10.56
CA TYR A 243 -29.01 -4.80 9.22
C TYR A 243 -27.94 -4.71 8.12
N PHE A 244 -27.05 -3.71 8.15
CA PHE A 244 -25.99 -3.61 7.13
C PHE A 244 -24.92 -4.69 7.25
N LYS A 245 -24.67 -5.24 8.44
CA LYS A 245 -23.84 -6.44 8.64
C LYS A 245 -24.51 -7.68 8.05
N ALA A 246 -25.79 -7.92 8.34
CA ALA A 246 -26.56 -9.03 7.78
C ALA A 246 -26.65 -8.96 6.24
N GLN A 247 -26.87 -7.78 5.68
CA GLN A 247 -26.82 -7.51 4.24
C GLN A 247 -25.45 -7.82 3.62
N SER A 248 -24.36 -7.56 4.34
CA SER A 248 -22.99 -7.91 3.89
C SER A 248 -22.78 -9.42 3.84
N GLU A 249 -23.23 -10.16 4.86
CA GLU A 249 -23.16 -11.62 4.85
C GLU A 249 -24.10 -12.25 3.82
N ALA A 250 -25.32 -11.73 3.65
CA ALA A 250 -26.25 -12.18 2.60
C ALA A 250 -25.61 -12.06 1.20
N ARG A 251 -24.96 -10.93 0.88
CA ARG A 251 -24.21 -10.78 -0.37
C ARG A 251 -23.06 -11.77 -0.52
N LYS A 252 -22.38 -12.14 0.59
CA LYS A 252 -21.36 -13.19 0.55
C LYS A 252 -21.98 -14.58 0.30
N GLN A 253 -23.19 -14.84 0.78
CA GLN A 253 -23.90 -16.12 0.61
C GLN A 253 -24.74 -16.25 -0.67
N MET A 254 -24.96 -15.18 -1.45
CA MET A 254 -25.69 -15.24 -2.74
C MET A 254 -25.25 -16.42 -3.63
N SER A 255 -26.18 -16.97 -4.40
CA SER A 255 -25.91 -18.05 -5.36
C SER A 255 -24.88 -17.67 -6.41
N LYS A 256 -24.39 -18.68 -7.15
CA LYS A 256 -23.52 -18.45 -8.32
C LYS A 256 -24.23 -17.69 -9.43
N GLU A 257 -25.55 -17.85 -9.55
CA GLU A 257 -26.38 -17.31 -10.62
C GLU A 257 -26.68 -15.82 -10.41
N GLU A 258 -27.05 -15.41 -9.19
CA GLU A 258 -27.20 -14.00 -8.81
C GLU A 258 -25.86 -13.26 -8.99
N LYS A 259 -24.75 -13.85 -8.52
CA LYS A 259 -23.40 -13.30 -8.68
C LYS A 259 -22.97 -13.19 -10.15
N LEU A 260 -23.41 -14.11 -11.02
CA LEU A 260 -23.18 -14.04 -12.46
C LEU A 260 -24.00 -12.92 -13.10
N LYS A 261 -25.30 -12.81 -12.77
CA LYS A 261 -26.17 -11.74 -13.26
C LYS A 261 -25.62 -10.34 -12.92
N ILE A 262 -25.26 -10.12 -11.66
CA ILE A 262 -24.66 -8.84 -11.19
C ILE A 262 -23.33 -8.55 -11.92
N LYS A 263 -22.54 -9.58 -12.23
CA LYS A 263 -21.30 -9.45 -13.00
C LYS A 263 -21.58 -9.06 -14.45
N GLU A 264 -22.55 -9.68 -15.11
CA GLU A 264 -22.95 -9.35 -16.48
C GLU A 264 -23.54 -7.95 -16.60
N GLU A 265 -24.33 -7.50 -15.63
CA GLU A 265 -24.86 -6.14 -15.55
C GLU A 265 -23.73 -5.10 -15.41
N ASN A 266 -22.74 -5.36 -14.55
CA ASN A 266 -21.55 -4.50 -14.46
C ASN A 266 -20.68 -4.55 -15.73
N GLU A 267 -20.59 -5.69 -16.42
CA GLU A 267 -19.88 -5.78 -17.71
C GLU A 267 -20.60 -5.04 -18.84
N LYS A 268 -21.94 -5.02 -18.88
CA LYS A 268 -22.72 -4.20 -19.82
C LYS A 268 -22.44 -2.70 -19.58
N LEU A 269 -22.58 -2.27 -18.33
CA LEU A 269 -22.31 -0.90 -17.90
C LEU A 269 -20.87 -0.44 -18.21
N LEU A 270 -19.88 -1.34 -18.02
CA LEU A 270 -18.47 -1.08 -18.37
C LEU A 270 -18.27 -0.95 -19.89
N LYS A 271 -18.98 -1.71 -20.72
CA LYS A 271 -18.87 -1.60 -22.19
C LYS A 271 -19.43 -0.28 -22.72
N GLU A 272 -20.50 0.21 -22.10
CA GLU A 272 -21.22 1.42 -22.51
C GLU A 272 -20.58 2.71 -21.98
N TYR A 273 -20.27 2.79 -20.69
CA TYR A 273 -19.75 4.01 -20.03
C TYR A 273 -18.27 3.95 -19.66
N GLY A 274 -17.63 2.78 -19.72
CA GLY A 274 -16.23 2.60 -19.33
C GLY A 274 -15.19 3.02 -20.37
N PHE A 275 -15.62 3.59 -21.49
CA PHE A 275 -14.77 3.95 -22.62
C PHE A 275 -15.22 5.26 -23.28
N CYS A 276 -14.30 5.93 -23.96
CA CYS A 276 -14.54 7.06 -24.85
C CYS A 276 -13.96 6.78 -26.24
N ILE A 277 -14.16 7.71 -27.17
CA ILE A 277 -13.36 7.83 -28.38
C ILE A 277 -12.54 9.11 -28.24
N MET A 278 -11.21 9.01 -28.34
CA MET A 278 -10.29 10.16 -28.35
C MET A 278 -9.33 9.97 -29.53
N ASP A 279 -9.28 10.95 -30.44
CA ASP A 279 -8.39 10.92 -31.62
C ASP A 279 -8.35 9.57 -32.33
N ASN A 280 -9.51 9.09 -32.81
CA ASN A 280 -9.70 7.80 -33.48
C ASN A 280 -9.59 6.55 -32.55
N HIS A 281 -9.00 6.63 -31.36
CA HIS A 281 -8.82 5.49 -30.45
C HIS A 281 -9.98 5.29 -29.46
N ARG A 282 -10.39 4.03 -29.25
CA ARG A 282 -11.41 3.65 -28.25
C ARG A 282 -10.79 3.44 -26.86
N GLU A 283 -10.50 4.55 -26.20
CA GLU A 283 -9.77 4.61 -24.93
C GLU A 283 -10.59 4.24 -23.69
N ARG A 284 -9.94 3.64 -22.69
CA ARG A 284 -10.60 3.23 -21.43
C ARG A 284 -10.66 4.39 -20.44
N ILE A 285 -11.80 4.57 -19.77
CA ILE A 285 -11.99 5.58 -18.71
C ILE A 285 -11.57 4.98 -17.36
N ALA A 286 -10.92 5.77 -16.50
CA ALA A 286 -10.47 5.32 -15.18
C ALA A 286 -11.63 5.16 -14.18
N ASN A 287 -12.43 6.21 -14.03
CA ASN A 287 -13.42 6.36 -12.96
C ASN A 287 -14.76 6.90 -13.49
N PHE A 288 -15.40 6.17 -14.40
CA PHE A 288 -16.66 6.58 -15.03
C PHE A 288 -17.88 6.62 -14.08
N LYS A 289 -17.81 5.91 -12.94
CA LYS A 289 -18.81 5.99 -11.85
C LYS A 289 -18.46 7.14 -10.90
N ILE A 290 -19.42 8.01 -10.61
CA ILE A 290 -19.28 9.11 -9.64
C ILE A 290 -19.14 8.55 -8.21
N GLU A 291 -18.36 9.22 -7.35
CA GLU A 291 -18.26 8.88 -5.93
C GLU A 291 -19.64 8.94 -5.23
N PRO A 292 -20.12 7.86 -4.57
CA PRO A 292 -21.35 7.92 -3.79
C PRO A 292 -21.28 8.92 -2.61
N PRO A 293 -22.44 9.43 -2.16
CA PRO A 293 -22.54 10.17 -0.91
C PRO A 293 -22.07 9.35 0.29
N GLY A 294 -21.67 10.03 1.36
CA GLY A 294 -21.14 9.38 2.56
C GLY A 294 -20.36 10.35 3.46
N LEU A 295 -19.79 9.86 4.57
CA LEU A 295 -19.01 10.71 5.47
C LEU A 295 -17.56 10.86 5.01
N PHE A 296 -17.00 12.07 5.12
CA PHE A 296 -15.63 12.36 4.72
C PHE A 296 -14.62 11.75 5.71
N ARG A 297 -13.81 10.80 5.24
CA ARG A 297 -12.77 10.10 6.03
C ARG A 297 -11.39 10.71 5.74
N GLY A 298 -11.22 11.98 6.12
CA GLY A 298 -9.93 12.68 6.01
C GLY A 298 -8.84 12.00 6.85
N ARG A 299 -7.63 11.90 6.29
CA ARG A 299 -6.49 11.19 6.91
C ARG A 299 -5.86 12.02 8.03
N GLY A 300 -5.31 11.33 9.04
CA GLY A 300 -4.78 11.96 10.24
C GLY A 300 -5.85 12.70 11.06
N ASN A 301 -5.46 13.77 11.74
CA ASN A 301 -6.36 14.63 12.52
C ASN A 301 -7.07 15.66 11.62
N HIS A 302 -7.71 15.21 10.54
CA HIS A 302 -8.32 16.12 9.57
C HIS A 302 -9.53 16.87 10.18
N PRO A 303 -9.52 18.21 10.23
CA PRO A 303 -10.54 19.00 10.92
C PRO A 303 -11.94 18.82 10.32
N LYS A 304 -12.04 18.57 9.01
CA LYS A 304 -13.29 18.26 8.28
C LYS A 304 -13.74 16.79 8.32
N MET A 305 -13.07 15.88 9.06
CA MET A 305 -13.51 14.48 9.12
C MET A 305 -14.94 14.37 9.64
N GLY A 306 -15.75 13.46 9.10
CA GLY A 306 -17.15 13.27 9.50
C GLY A 306 -18.17 14.18 8.81
N MET A 307 -17.73 15.23 8.11
CA MET A 307 -18.61 16.05 7.27
C MET A 307 -19.27 15.23 6.15
N LEU A 308 -20.46 15.64 5.72
CA LEU A 308 -21.25 14.93 4.70
C LEU A 308 -20.74 15.25 3.29
N LYS A 309 -20.19 14.25 2.59
CA LYS A 309 -20.05 14.28 1.13
C LYS A 309 -21.45 14.11 0.53
N ARG A 310 -21.91 15.13 -0.19
CA ARG A 310 -23.24 15.17 -0.81
C ARG A 310 -23.31 14.29 -2.07
N ARG A 311 -24.54 13.94 -2.43
CA ARG A 311 -24.86 13.29 -3.70
C ARG A 311 -24.71 14.33 -4.81
N ILE A 312 -23.84 14.04 -5.78
CA ILE A 312 -23.61 14.89 -6.95
C ILE A 312 -24.75 14.67 -7.96
N MET A 313 -25.38 15.74 -8.41
CA MET A 313 -26.49 15.73 -9.36
C MET A 313 -26.01 16.13 -10.77
N PRO A 314 -26.76 15.88 -11.85
CA PRO A 314 -26.42 16.35 -13.20
C PRO A 314 -26.16 17.87 -13.25
N GLU A 315 -26.88 18.64 -12.45
CA GLU A 315 -26.75 20.10 -12.32
C GLU A 315 -25.43 20.55 -11.66
N ASP A 316 -24.64 19.64 -11.09
CA ASP A 316 -23.26 19.87 -10.63
C ASP A 316 -22.21 19.54 -11.70
N ILE A 317 -22.58 18.74 -12.72
CA ILE A 317 -21.66 18.12 -13.69
C ILE A 317 -21.36 19.04 -14.87
N ILE A 318 -20.06 19.23 -15.12
CA ILE A 318 -19.51 19.87 -16.33
C ILE A 318 -19.01 18.76 -17.28
N ILE A 319 -19.53 18.74 -18.51
CA ILE A 319 -19.10 17.83 -19.59
C ILE A 319 -18.05 18.51 -20.48
N ASN A 320 -17.04 17.76 -20.93
CA ASN A 320 -16.04 18.22 -21.90
C ASN A 320 -15.85 17.21 -23.04
N CYS A 321 -16.14 17.64 -24.26
CA CYS A 321 -16.14 16.83 -25.48
C CYS A 321 -15.75 17.67 -26.69
N SER A 322 -15.47 17.09 -27.86
CA SER A 322 -15.25 17.91 -29.07
C SER A 322 -16.56 18.49 -29.63
N LYS A 323 -16.50 19.54 -30.46
CA LYS A 323 -17.69 20.25 -30.97
C LYS A 323 -18.52 19.42 -31.98
N ASP A 324 -17.88 18.43 -32.56
CA ASP A 324 -18.34 17.48 -33.57
C ASP A 324 -18.72 16.10 -32.99
N ALA A 325 -18.44 15.86 -31.71
CA ALA A 325 -18.83 14.64 -31.00
C ALA A 325 -20.30 14.67 -30.57
N LYS A 326 -20.93 13.49 -30.41
CA LYS A 326 -22.26 13.42 -29.83
C LYS A 326 -22.20 13.70 -28.32
N VAL A 327 -22.59 14.92 -27.94
CA VAL A 327 -22.76 15.34 -26.54
C VAL A 327 -23.63 14.32 -25.79
N PRO A 328 -23.21 13.79 -24.62
CA PRO A 328 -24.01 12.86 -23.85
C PRO A 328 -25.27 13.54 -23.31
N SER A 329 -26.42 12.88 -23.42
CA SER A 329 -27.67 13.36 -22.83
C SER A 329 -27.65 13.23 -21.30
N PRO A 330 -28.17 14.22 -20.54
CA PRO A 330 -28.41 14.07 -19.11
C PRO A 330 -29.52 13.05 -18.83
N PRO A 331 -29.64 12.56 -17.58
CA PRO A 331 -30.81 11.78 -17.15
C PRO A 331 -32.13 12.51 -17.39
N THR A 332 -33.21 11.77 -17.63
CA THR A 332 -34.54 12.34 -17.93
C THR A 332 -34.99 13.33 -16.84
N GLY A 333 -35.40 14.54 -17.24
CA GLY A 333 -35.83 15.61 -16.33
C GLY A 333 -34.70 16.48 -15.76
N HIS A 334 -33.43 16.13 -16.02
CA HIS A 334 -32.26 16.85 -15.55
C HIS A 334 -31.51 17.60 -16.66
N LYS A 335 -30.58 18.48 -16.27
CA LYS A 335 -29.64 19.14 -17.18
C LYS A 335 -28.21 19.12 -16.63
N TRP A 336 -27.23 19.15 -17.52
CA TRP A 336 -25.84 19.40 -17.12
C TRP A 336 -25.67 20.83 -16.59
N LYS A 337 -24.70 21.03 -15.70
CA LYS A 337 -24.26 22.37 -15.27
C LYS A 337 -23.77 23.20 -16.44
N GLU A 338 -22.97 22.55 -17.29
CA GLU A 338 -22.27 23.16 -18.42
C GLU A 338 -21.80 22.05 -19.39
N VAL A 339 -21.76 22.36 -20.69
CA VAL A 339 -21.06 21.55 -21.70
C VAL A 339 -20.02 22.45 -22.34
N ARG A 340 -18.76 22.02 -22.37
CA ARG A 340 -17.64 22.75 -22.98
C ARG A 340 -16.82 21.89 -23.94
N HIS A 341 -15.94 22.56 -24.67
CA HIS A 341 -15.09 21.98 -25.70
C HIS A 341 -13.64 22.47 -25.58
N ASP A 342 -13.05 22.24 -24.39
CA ASP A 342 -11.68 22.64 -24.07
C ASP A 342 -10.71 21.49 -24.37
N ASN A 343 -10.01 21.62 -25.51
CA ASN A 343 -9.01 20.66 -25.97
C ASN A 343 -7.60 20.89 -25.38
N LYS A 344 -7.44 21.80 -24.42
CA LYS A 344 -6.18 22.01 -23.68
C LYS A 344 -6.09 21.16 -22.41
N VAL A 345 -7.21 20.55 -21.99
CA VAL A 345 -7.32 19.70 -20.79
C VAL A 345 -7.55 18.22 -21.12
N THR A 346 -7.33 17.33 -20.15
CA THR A 346 -7.41 15.86 -20.32
C THR A 346 -8.49 15.20 -19.45
N TRP A 347 -9.57 15.92 -19.16
CA TRP A 347 -10.72 15.43 -18.41
C TRP A 347 -11.98 15.48 -19.30
N LEU A 348 -12.85 14.50 -19.08
CA LEU A 348 -14.09 14.26 -19.84
C LEU A 348 -15.31 14.80 -19.09
N VAL A 349 -15.26 14.71 -17.76
CA VAL A 349 -16.28 15.18 -16.84
C VAL A 349 -15.59 15.82 -15.64
N SER A 350 -16.14 16.91 -15.10
CA SER A 350 -15.69 17.50 -13.83
C SER A 350 -16.86 18.00 -12.98
N TRP A 351 -16.61 18.15 -11.67
CA TRP A 351 -17.55 18.76 -10.72
C TRP A 351 -16.79 19.32 -9.51
N THR A 352 -17.43 20.19 -8.74
CA THR A 352 -16.89 20.70 -7.47
C THR A 352 -17.37 19.82 -6.31
N GLU A 353 -16.49 19.32 -5.45
CA GLU A 353 -16.91 18.61 -4.23
C GLU A 353 -17.10 19.54 -3.03
N ASN A 354 -18.00 19.18 -2.11
CA ASN A 354 -18.56 20.10 -1.12
C ASN A 354 -17.80 20.16 0.22
N ILE A 355 -16.68 19.45 0.39
CA ILE A 355 -15.89 19.41 1.62
C ILE A 355 -14.76 20.44 1.55
N GLN A 356 -13.99 20.46 0.44
CA GLN A 356 -12.86 21.36 0.25
C GLN A 356 -13.06 22.35 -0.92
N GLY A 357 -14.22 22.33 -1.59
CA GLY A 357 -14.45 23.14 -2.78
C GLY A 357 -13.58 22.73 -3.98
N SER A 358 -12.93 21.57 -3.91
CA SER A 358 -11.96 21.14 -4.92
C SER A 358 -12.64 20.57 -6.17
N ILE A 359 -11.99 20.70 -7.33
CA ILE A 359 -12.53 20.15 -8.58
C ILE A 359 -12.12 18.68 -8.70
N LYS A 360 -13.12 17.81 -8.84
CA LYS A 360 -13.02 16.38 -9.14
C LYS A 360 -13.15 16.16 -10.65
N TYR A 361 -12.55 15.08 -11.15
CA TYR A 361 -12.45 14.80 -12.58
C TYR A 361 -12.68 13.32 -12.90
N ILE A 362 -13.28 13.06 -14.06
CA ILE A 362 -13.18 11.78 -14.76
C ILE A 362 -12.13 11.92 -15.86
N MET A 363 -11.15 11.02 -15.86
CA MET A 363 -10.05 11.00 -16.82
C MET A 363 -9.84 9.59 -17.38
N LEU A 364 -9.04 9.49 -18.43
CA LEU A 364 -8.65 8.22 -19.02
C LEU A 364 -7.79 7.36 -18.08
N ASN A 365 -7.88 6.05 -18.28
CA ASN A 365 -7.16 5.01 -17.56
C ASN A 365 -5.63 5.19 -17.70
N PRO A 366 -4.80 4.81 -16.70
CA PRO A 366 -3.35 4.83 -16.83
C PRO A 366 -2.73 4.12 -18.05
N SER A 367 -3.45 3.19 -18.71
CA SER A 367 -3.02 2.55 -19.95
C SER A 367 -3.18 3.42 -21.21
N SER A 368 -3.90 4.55 -21.14
CA SER A 368 -4.23 5.37 -22.31
C SER A 368 -3.03 6.15 -22.86
N ARG A 369 -2.99 6.43 -24.17
CA ARG A 369 -1.89 7.17 -24.86
C ARG A 369 -1.50 8.42 -24.09
N ILE A 370 -2.48 9.25 -23.72
CA ILE A 370 -2.28 10.54 -23.04
C ILE A 370 -1.85 10.43 -21.56
N LYS A 371 -1.99 9.25 -20.95
CA LYS A 371 -1.46 8.96 -19.60
C LYS A 371 -0.09 8.30 -19.69
N GLY A 372 0.10 7.33 -20.58
CA GLY A 372 1.37 6.65 -20.85
C GLY A 372 2.46 7.63 -21.29
N GLU A 373 2.18 8.47 -22.29
CA GLU A 373 3.15 9.46 -22.79
C GLU A 373 3.62 10.41 -21.68
N LYS A 374 2.70 10.90 -20.84
CA LYS A 374 3.04 11.79 -19.71
C LYS A 374 3.82 11.07 -18.61
N ASP A 375 3.57 9.78 -18.38
CA ASP A 375 4.34 8.99 -17.42
C ASP A 375 5.75 8.68 -17.96
N TRP A 376 5.90 8.48 -19.27
CA TRP A 376 7.18 8.36 -19.97
C TRP A 376 7.98 9.68 -19.95
N GLN A 377 7.39 10.81 -20.38
CA GLN A 377 8.01 12.15 -20.34
C GLN A 377 8.48 12.55 -18.93
N LYS A 378 7.74 12.12 -17.88
CA LYS A 378 8.14 12.27 -16.47
C LYS A 378 9.44 11.52 -16.18
N TYR A 379 9.61 10.29 -16.66
CA TYR A 379 10.86 9.54 -16.50
C TYR A 379 11.99 10.13 -17.35
N GLU A 380 11.76 10.49 -18.61
CA GLU A 380 12.78 11.17 -19.43
C GLU A 380 13.26 12.50 -18.83
N THR A 381 12.37 13.24 -18.16
CA THR A 381 12.78 14.44 -17.40
C THR A 381 13.65 14.09 -16.18
N ALA A 382 13.43 12.95 -15.52
CA ALA A 382 14.31 12.46 -14.46
C ALA A 382 15.66 11.92 -15.00
N ARG A 383 15.70 11.38 -16.24
CA ARG A 383 16.94 11.00 -16.95
C ARG A 383 17.73 12.21 -17.44
N ARG A 384 17.06 13.29 -17.87
CA ARG A 384 17.71 14.59 -18.13
C ARG A 384 18.36 15.13 -16.85
N LEU A 385 17.68 15.04 -15.70
CA LEU A 385 18.27 15.40 -14.40
C LEU A 385 19.53 14.58 -14.08
N LYS A 386 19.55 13.25 -14.31
CA LYS A 386 20.76 12.42 -14.11
C LYS A 386 22.01 13.00 -14.78
N LYS A 387 21.87 13.62 -15.96
CA LYS A 387 22.99 14.19 -16.73
C LYS A 387 23.52 15.53 -16.19
N CYS A 388 22.75 16.25 -15.37
CA CYS A 388 23.14 17.56 -14.84
C CYS A 388 23.10 17.68 -13.30
N VAL A 389 22.67 16.63 -12.59
CA VAL A 389 22.46 16.65 -11.14
C VAL A 389 23.71 17.06 -10.36
N ASP A 390 24.90 16.64 -10.77
CA ASP A 390 26.13 16.96 -10.04
C ASP A 390 26.58 18.42 -10.26
N LYS A 391 26.24 19.05 -11.41
CA LYS A 391 26.35 20.51 -11.58
C LYS A 391 25.43 21.24 -10.59
N ILE A 392 24.18 20.76 -10.44
CA ILE A 392 23.20 21.34 -9.50
C ILE A 392 23.66 21.15 -8.04
N ARG A 393 24.26 20.00 -7.72
CA ARG A 393 24.83 19.71 -6.39
C ARG A 393 26.01 20.61 -6.05
N ASN A 394 26.90 20.87 -7.01
CA ASN A 394 27.99 21.82 -6.82
C ASN A 394 27.44 23.25 -6.61
N GLN A 395 26.48 23.68 -7.44
CA GLN A 395 25.83 24.99 -7.28
C GLN A 395 25.19 25.16 -5.90
N TYR A 396 24.36 24.22 -5.42
CA TYR A 396 23.73 24.41 -4.11
C TYR A 396 24.76 24.36 -2.94
N ARG A 397 25.87 23.61 -3.09
CA ARG A 397 26.97 23.59 -2.11
C ARG A 397 27.75 24.90 -2.05
N GLU A 398 27.79 25.66 -3.14
CA GLU A 398 28.32 27.02 -3.17
C GLU A 398 27.31 28.02 -2.61
N ASP A 399 26.03 27.92 -2.99
CA ASP A 399 24.93 28.76 -2.49
C ASP A 399 24.80 28.77 -0.95
N TRP A 400 25.15 27.67 -0.26
CA TRP A 400 25.23 27.61 1.20
C TRP A 400 26.17 28.66 1.82
N LYS A 401 27.12 29.19 1.05
CA LYS A 401 28.09 30.22 1.45
C LYS A 401 27.63 31.64 1.07
N SER A 402 26.51 31.79 0.36
CA SER A 402 26.01 33.08 -0.15
C SER A 402 25.83 34.12 0.97
N LYS A 403 25.91 35.41 0.61
CA LYS A 403 25.56 36.50 1.51
C LYS A 403 24.04 36.60 1.73
N GLU A 404 23.22 36.08 0.81
CA GLU A 404 21.77 36.14 0.89
C GLU A 404 21.16 34.94 1.65
N MET A 405 20.38 35.23 2.69
CA MET A 405 19.66 34.21 3.46
C MET A 405 18.72 33.37 2.58
N LYS A 406 18.00 34.01 1.65
CA LYS A 406 17.06 33.36 0.71
C LYS A 406 17.76 32.31 -0.17
N VAL A 407 18.98 32.59 -0.62
CA VAL A 407 19.80 31.66 -1.41
C VAL A 407 20.24 30.47 -0.56
N ARG A 408 20.70 30.70 0.68
CA ARG A 408 21.06 29.61 1.60
C ARG A 408 19.87 28.70 1.93
N GLN A 409 18.71 29.28 2.26
CA GLN A 409 17.49 28.55 2.57
C GLN A 409 17.05 27.67 1.39
N ARG A 410 16.98 28.25 0.18
CA ARG A 410 16.73 27.53 -1.07
C ARG A 410 17.67 26.34 -1.28
N ALA A 411 18.96 26.55 -1.05
CA ALA A 411 20.00 25.54 -1.26
C ALA A 411 20.03 24.43 -0.20
N VAL A 412 19.66 24.72 1.05
CA VAL A 412 19.48 23.70 2.10
C VAL A 412 18.19 22.90 1.88
N ALA A 413 17.08 23.55 1.52
CA ALA A 413 15.86 22.85 1.15
C ALA A 413 16.04 21.94 -0.09
N LEU A 414 16.79 22.41 -1.11
CA LEU A 414 17.13 21.58 -2.26
C LEU A 414 18.03 20.39 -1.89
N TYR A 415 18.98 20.58 -0.98
CA TYR A 415 19.80 19.48 -0.43
C TYR A 415 18.95 18.42 0.29
N PHE A 416 17.96 18.81 1.10
CA PHE A 416 17.04 17.85 1.73
C PHE A 416 16.15 17.13 0.69
N ILE A 417 15.75 17.80 -0.39
CA ILE A 417 15.00 17.17 -1.48
C ILE A 417 15.87 16.20 -2.30
N ASP A 418 17.15 16.50 -2.53
CA ASP A 418 18.11 15.59 -3.19
C ASP A 418 18.52 14.40 -2.30
N LYS A 419 18.85 14.62 -1.03
CA LYS A 419 19.40 13.56 -0.16
C LYS A 419 18.35 12.73 0.56
N LEU A 420 17.27 13.36 1.03
CA LEU A 420 16.25 12.71 1.87
C LEU A 420 14.95 12.43 1.11
N ALA A 421 14.92 12.72 -0.20
CA ALA A 421 13.75 12.58 -1.06
C ALA A 421 12.48 13.18 -0.43
N LEU A 422 12.59 14.33 0.23
CA LEU A 422 11.44 15.03 0.80
C LEU A 422 10.47 15.48 -0.30
N ARG A 423 9.21 15.69 0.06
CA ARG A 423 8.22 16.33 -0.82
C ARG A 423 8.36 17.85 -0.69
N ALA A 424 8.03 18.59 -1.75
CA ALA A 424 8.25 20.03 -1.83
C ALA A 424 7.68 20.82 -0.62
N GLY A 425 6.51 20.43 -0.10
CA GLY A 425 5.86 21.15 1.01
C GLY A 425 5.20 22.43 0.52
N ASN A 426 4.06 22.29 -0.16
CA ASN A 426 3.20 23.45 -0.38
C ASN A 426 2.57 23.83 0.96
N GLU A 427 2.52 25.13 1.21
CA GLU A 427 1.66 25.77 2.20
C GLU A 427 0.20 25.29 2.07
N LYS A 428 -0.55 25.35 3.17
CA LYS A 428 -1.96 24.98 3.23
C LYS A 428 -2.71 25.95 4.11
N GLU A 429 -4.00 26.09 3.82
CA GLU A 429 -4.95 26.79 4.69
C GLU A 429 -5.12 26.03 6.02
N GLU A 430 -4.86 26.75 7.11
CA GLU A 430 -5.00 26.25 8.48
C GLU A 430 -6.47 25.98 8.83
N GLY A 431 -6.73 25.01 9.70
CA GLY A 431 -8.09 24.63 10.10
C GLY A 431 -8.95 23.96 9.00
N GLU A 432 -8.59 24.10 7.73
CA GLU A 432 -9.31 23.51 6.59
C GLU A 432 -8.77 22.13 6.19
N THR A 433 -7.49 21.84 6.49
CA THR A 433 -6.80 20.59 6.16
C THR A 433 -6.14 19.96 7.38
N ALA A 434 -5.80 18.67 7.31
CA ALA A 434 -4.93 18.06 8.33
C ALA A 434 -3.53 18.70 8.25
N ASP A 435 -2.99 19.20 9.37
CA ASP A 435 -1.61 19.68 9.41
C ASP A 435 -0.64 18.54 9.01
N THR A 436 0.12 18.79 7.94
CA THR A 436 1.20 17.92 7.46
C THR A 436 2.14 18.74 6.60
N VAL A 437 3.44 18.68 6.86
CA VAL A 437 4.44 19.53 6.21
C VAL A 437 5.22 18.81 5.11
N GLY A 438 5.97 19.59 4.34
CA GLY A 438 7.06 19.12 3.47
C GLY A 438 8.20 20.13 3.49
N CYS A 439 9.22 19.94 2.65
CA CYS A 439 10.52 20.59 2.82
C CYS A 439 10.47 22.13 2.92
N CYS A 440 9.68 22.82 2.09
CA CYS A 440 9.58 24.28 2.11
C CYS A 440 8.61 24.83 3.16
N SER A 441 7.88 23.98 3.88
CA SER A 441 6.89 24.34 4.91
C SER A 441 7.21 23.67 6.26
N LEU A 442 8.49 23.37 6.50
CA LEU A 442 8.95 22.85 7.78
C LEU A 442 8.98 24.01 8.78
N ARG A 443 8.18 23.94 9.84
CA ARG A 443 8.32 24.80 11.04
C ARG A 443 9.52 24.37 11.90
N VAL A 444 10.01 25.27 12.76
CA VAL A 444 11.19 25.06 13.64
C VAL A 444 11.06 23.82 14.53
N GLU A 445 9.87 23.53 15.08
CA GLU A 445 9.58 22.37 15.94
C GLU A 445 9.92 21.00 15.32
N HIS A 446 9.99 20.91 13.99
CA HIS A 446 10.15 19.64 13.27
C HIS A 446 11.60 19.14 13.19
N ILE A 447 12.58 19.93 13.63
CA ILE A 447 13.99 19.54 13.62
C ILE A 447 14.70 19.83 14.94
N ASN A 448 15.48 18.86 15.40
CA ASN A 448 16.44 19.02 16.49
C ASN A 448 17.87 18.93 15.95
N LEU A 449 18.74 19.84 16.41
CA LEU A 449 20.12 19.97 15.94
C LEU A 449 21.12 19.47 16.98
N HIS A 450 21.65 18.27 16.77
CA HIS A 450 22.59 17.61 17.67
C HIS A 450 24.03 17.76 17.13
N PRO A 451 24.93 18.48 17.82
CA PRO A 451 26.31 18.66 17.36
C PRO A 451 27.08 17.34 17.20
N GLU A 452 26.79 16.38 18.07
CA GLU A 452 27.18 14.98 17.99
C GLU A 452 26.01 14.13 18.50
N LEU A 453 25.70 13.02 17.84
CA LEU A 453 24.71 12.04 18.29
C LEU A 453 25.04 10.66 17.72
N ASP A 454 24.85 9.59 18.52
CA ASP A 454 25.09 8.19 18.11
C ASP A 454 26.47 7.94 17.46
N GLY A 455 27.49 8.71 17.86
CA GLY A 455 28.86 8.67 17.32
C GLY A 455 29.05 9.38 15.98
N GLN A 456 28.15 10.29 15.60
CA GLN A 456 28.17 11.01 14.32
C GLN A 456 28.11 12.53 14.56
N GLU A 457 28.95 13.31 13.87
CA GLU A 457 28.92 14.79 13.93
C GLU A 457 27.75 15.38 13.11
N TYR A 458 27.25 16.54 13.55
CA TYR A 458 26.26 17.39 12.86
C TYR A 458 24.96 16.65 12.47
N VAL A 459 24.34 15.95 13.43
CA VAL A 459 23.11 15.19 13.20
C VAL A 459 21.89 16.10 13.29
N VAL A 460 21.09 16.12 12.22
CA VAL A 460 19.74 16.68 12.20
C VAL A 460 18.76 15.54 12.46
N GLU A 461 18.03 15.63 13.57
CA GLU A 461 16.90 14.77 13.85
C GLU A 461 15.64 15.44 13.30
N PHE A 462 14.98 14.81 12.33
CA PHE A 462 13.71 15.23 11.78
C PHE A 462 12.58 14.44 12.46
N ASP A 463 11.52 15.13 12.89
CA ASP A 463 10.26 14.50 13.29
C ASP A 463 9.05 15.33 12.84
N PHE A 464 8.30 14.85 11.86
CA PHE A 464 7.12 15.56 11.36
C PHE A 464 6.08 14.65 10.71
N LEU A 465 4.83 15.11 10.65
CA LEU A 465 3.79 14.44 9.86
C LEU A 465 3.88 14.89 8.40
N GLY A 466 4.28 13.98 7.51
CA GLY A 466 4.29 14.22 6.06
C GLY A 466 2.92 13.96 5.41
N LYS A 467 2.85 14.05 4.08
CA LYS A 467 1.65 13.73 3.28
C LYS A 467 0.96 12.45 3.77
N ASP A 468 -0.37 12.49 3.85
CA ASP A 468 -1.23 11.42 4.38
C ASP A 468 -1.12 11.22 5.91
N SER A 469 -0.50 12.17 6.61
CA SER A 469 -0.17 12.15 8.05
C SER A 469 0.74 10.96 8.44
N ILE A 470 1.61 10.54 7.52
CA ILE A 470 2.64 9.54 7.78
C ILE A 470 3.85 10.24 8.41
N ARG A 471 4.22 9.83 9.63
CA ARG A 471 5.39 10.35 10.35
C ARG A 471 6.67 10.11 9.54
N TYR A 472 7.42 11.16 9.32
CA TYR A 472 8.82 11.10 8.90
C TYR A 472 9.66 11.34 10.16
N TYR A 473 10.25 10.26 10.68
CA TYR A 473 11.25 10.32 11.73
C TYR A 473 12.58 9.84 11.17
N ASN A 474 13.65 10.63 11.28
CA ASN A 474 14.97 10.26 10.77
C ASN A 474 16.10 11.04 11.45
N LYS A 475 17.22 10.37 11.77
CA LYS A 475 18.47 10.99 12.23
C LYS A 475 19.46 11.04 11.08
N VAL A 476 19.93 12.22 10.70
CA VAL A 476 20.72 12.45 9.48
C VAL A 476 21.96 13.29 9.77
N PRO A 477 23.19 12.73 9.67
CA PRO A 477 24.40 13.54 9.58
C PRO A 477 24.36 14.40 8.33
N VAL A 478 24.55 15.72 8.48
CA VAL A 478 24.58 16.67 7.36
C VAL A 478 25.96 17.34 7.24
N GLU A 479 26.25 17.89 6.07
CA GLU A 479 27.50 18.64 5.88
C GLU A 479 27.55 19.84 6.85
N LYS A 480 28.69 20.07 7.52
CA LYS A 480 28.87 21.09 8.58
C LYS A 480 28.32 22.49 8.26
N ARG A 481 28.32 22.88 6.98
CA ARG A 481 27.73 24.14 6.49
C ARG A 481 26.20 24.14 6.47
N VAL A 482 25.56 23.00 6.20
CA VAL A 482 24.11 22.82 6.34
C VAL A 482 23.71 22.97 7.81
N PHE A 483 24.36 22.23 8.71
CA PHE A 483 24.08 22.30 10.16
C PHE A 483 24.21 23.73 10.70
N LYS A 484 25.32 24.42 10.39
CA LYS A 484 25.54 25.81 10.81
C LYS A 484 24.55 26.80 10.18
N ASN A 485 24.06 26.54 8.97
CA ASN A 485 22.98 27.34 8.39
C ASN A 485 21.62 27.05 9.05
N LEU A 486 21.31 25.81 9.43
CA LEU A 486 20.08 25.49 10.18
C LEU A 486 20.04 26.21 11.54
N GLN A 487 21.17 26.28 12.26
CA GLN A 487 21.26 27.07 13.50
C GLN A 487 20.90 28.55 13.26
N LEU A 488 21.36 29.15 12.16
CA LEU A 488 20.99 30.53 11.76
C LEU A 488 19.55 30.65 11.24
N PHE A 489 18.93 29.57 10.78
CA PHE A 489 17.54 29.57 10.29
C PHE A 489 16.52 29.43 11.43
N MET A 490 16.95 28.92 12.60
CA MET A 490 16.16 28.80 13.83
C MET A 490 16.42 29.95 14.81
N GLU A 491 17.40 30.82 14.53
CA GLU A 491 17.79 31.92 15.40
C GLU A 491 16.68 32.98 15.50
N ASN A 492 16.33 33.37 16.73
CA ASN A 492 15.25 34.31 17.07
C ASN A 492 13.84 33.91 16.57
N LYS A 493 13.54 32.61 16.47
CA LYS A 493 12.22 32.07 16.10
C LYS A 493 11.56 31.27 17.22
N GLN A 494 10.24 31.18 17.18
CA GLN A 494 9.42 30.27 17.99
C GLN A 494 9.29 28.89 17.31
N PRO A 495 8.86 27.83 18.02
CA PRO A 495 8.67 26.49 17.44
C PRO A 495 7.73 26.45 16.23
N GLU A 496 6.73 27.33 16.22
CA GLU A 496 5.67 27.41 15.21
C GLU A 496 6.10 28.18 13.94
N ASP A 497 7.22 28.93 13.97
CA ASP A 497 7.69 29.70 12.82
C ASP A 497 8.24 28.79 11.70
N ASP A 498 8.09 29.19 10.44
CA ASP A 498 8.72 28.52 9.31
C ASP A 498 10.25 28.56 9.40
N LEU A 499 10.89 27.39 9.31
CA LEU A 499 12.34 27.23 9.22
C LEU A 499 12.91 27.98 8.00
N PHE A 500 12.16 28.01 6.90
CA PHE A 500 12.56 28.62 5.64
C PHE A 500 11.74 29.88 5.29
N ASP A 501 11.69 30.85 6.20
CA ASP A 501 10.89 32.11 6.17
C ASP A 501 10.92 32.93 4.86
N ARG A 502 11.87 32.69 3.95
CA ARG A 502 12.00 33.43 2.67
C ARG A 502 11.84 32.54 1.43
N LEU A 503 11.34 31.33 1.63
CA LEU A 503 11.19 30.29 0.62
C LEU A 503 9.74 29.81 0.55
N ASN A 504 9.27 29.51 -0.66
CA ASN A 504 8.10 28.69 -0.89
C ASN A 504 8.33 27.81 -2.12
N THR A 505 7.40 26.91 -2.42
CA THR A 505 7.58 25.98 -3.54
C THR A 505 7.54 26.67 -4.91
N GLY A 506 6.92 27.84 -5.02
CA GLY A 506 6.98 28.68 -6.23
C GLY A 506 8.41 29.18 -6.48
N ILE A 507 9.03 29.79 -5.47
CA ILE A 507 10.42 30.28 -5.50
C ILE A 507 11.40 29.13 -5.82
N LEU A 508 11.25 27.97 -5.15
CA LEU A 508 12.10 26.82 -5.40
C LEU A 508 11.95 26.28 -6.83
N ASN A 509 10.72 26.04 -7.29
CA ASN A 509 10.49 25.48 -8.62
C ASN A 509 10.87 26.44 -9.75
N LYS A 510 10.75 27.77 -9.57
CA LYS A 510 11.25 28.74 -10.55
C LYS A 510 12.76 28.63 -10.73
N HIS A 511 13.52 28.59 -9.63
CA HIS A 511 14.97 28.39 -9.70
C HIS A 511 15.36 27.04 -10.32
N LEU A 512 14.61 25.97 -10.02
CA LEU A 512 14.84 24.67 -10.64
C LEU A 512 14.60 24.70 -12.16
N GLN A 513 13.52 25.33 -12.62
CA GLN A 513 13.23 25.53 -14.05
C GLN A 513 14.38 26.28 -14.77
N ASP A 514 15.01 27.23 -14.08
CA ASP A 514 16.15 28.01 -14.61
C ASP A 514 17.46 27.20 -14.65
N LEU A 515 17.57 26.12 -13.86
CA LEU A 515 18.70 25.17 -13.89
C LEU A 515 18.52 24.07 -14.96
N MET A 516 17.29 23.64 -15.21
CA MET A 516 16.94 22.68 -16.27
C MET A 516 15.45 22.78 -16.63
N GLU A 517 15.15 22.83 -17.92
CA GLU A 517 13.77 22.96 -18.41
C GLU A 517 12.86 21.78 -18.01
N GLY A 518 11.78 22.08 -17.29
CA GLY A 518 10.82 21.13 -16.73
C GLY A 518 11.21 20.61 -15.34
N LEU A 519 12.35 21.03 -14.79
CA LEU A 519 12.81 20.60 -13.48
C LEU A 519 11.97 21.22 -12.37
N THR A 520 11.50 20.36 -11.47
CA THR A 520 10.69 20.72 -10.31
C THR A 520 11.02 19.77 -9.16
N ALA A 521 10.75 20.14 -7.91
CA ALA A 521 11.12 19.37 -6.73
C ALA A 521 10.59 17.91 -6.74
N LYS A 522 9.48 17.64 -7.44
CA LYS A 522 8.95 16.28 -7.66
C LYS A 522 9.90 15.37 -8.48
N VAL A 523 10.70 15.93 -9.39
CA VAL A 523 11.58 15.18 -10.29
C VAL A 523 12.70 14.49 -9.52
N PHE A 524 13.27 15.15 -8.50
CA PHE A 524 14.28 14.55 -7.61
C PHE A 524 13.78 13.26 -6.96
N ARG A 525 12.51 13.19 -6.51
CA ARG A 525 11.94 11.96 -5.95
C ARG A 525 11.86 10.82 -6.97
N THR A 526 11.51 11.13 -8.23
CA THR A 526 11.46 10.14 -9.32
C THR A 526 12.86 9.68 -9.75
N TYR A 527 13.80 10.64 -9.85
CA TYR A 527 15.21 10.38 -10.17
C TYR A 527 15.86 9.49 -9.11
N ASN A 528 15.83 9.91 -7.84
CA ASN A 528 16.42 9.15 -6.73
C ASN A 528 15.79 7.77 -6.58
N ALA A 529 14.46 7.66 -6.68
CA ALA A 529 13.79 6.37 -6.62
C ALA A 529 14.25 5.42 -7.75
N SER A 530 14.32 5.91 -8.99
CA SER A 530 14.69 5.12 -10.16
C SER A 530 16.17 4.72 -10.14
N ILE A 531 17.09 5.65 -9.84
CA ILE A 531 18.53 5.34 -9.82
C ILE A 531 18.89 4.41 -8.65
N THR A 532 18.27 4.56 -7.48
CA THR A 532 18.45 3.61 -6.36
C THR A 532 17.93 2.22 -6.72
N LEU A 533 16.82 2.09 -7.47
CA LEU A 533 16.37 0.77 -7.94
C LEU A 533 17.41 0.13 -8.88
N GLN A 534 17.88 0.85 -9.90
CA GLN A 534 18.85 0.30 -10.85
C GLN A 534 20.14 -0.13 -10.15
N GLN A 535 20.67 0.70 -9.24
CA GLN A 535 21.87 0.39 -8.47
C GLN A 535 21.66 -0.84 -7.58
N GLN A 536 20.58 -0.87 -6.80
CA GLN A 536 20.30 -1.99 -5.88
C GLN A 536 19.96 -3.29 -6.62
N LEU A 537 19.33 -3.25 -7.80
CA LEU A 537 19.16 -4.44 -8.64
C LEU A 537 20.49 -4.97 -9.19
N LYS A 538 21.45 -4.07 -9.50
CA LYS A 538 22.81 -4.40 -9.96
C LYS A 538 23.68 -4.98 -8.84
N GLU A 539 23.45 -4.56 -7.60
CA GLU A 539 24.18 -5.00 -6.40
C GLU A 539 23.61 -6.28 -5.77
N LEU A 540 22.27 -6.44 -5.74
CA LEU A 540 21.60 -7.50 -4.98
C LEU A 540 21.22 -8.75 -5.79
N THR A 541 21.29 -8.73 -7.12
CA THR A 541 20.88 -9.87 -7.96
C THR A 541 22.05 -10.78 -8.26
N ALA A 542 22.09 -11.99 -7.70
CA ALA A 542 23.14 -12.96 -8.01
C ALA A 542 22.84 -13.71 -9.33
N PRO A 543 23.84 -13.98 -10.20
CA PRO A 543 23.60 -14.58 -11.52
C PRO A 543 22.98 -15.98 -11.46
N ASP A 544 23.39 -16.80 -10.49
CA ASP A 544 23.01 -18.19 -10.28
C ASP A 544 21.72 -18.38 -9.48
N GLU A 545 21.14 -17.31 -8.92
CA GLU A 545 19.87 -17.37 -8.18
C GLU A 545 18.71 -17.90 -9.05
N ASN A 546 17.88 -18.76 -8.47
CA ASN A 546 16.61 -19.15 -9.10
C ASN A 546 15.59 -18.01 -9.09
N ILE A 547 14.54 -18.12 -9.92
CA ILE A 547 13.52 -17.06 -10.10
C ILE A 547 12.88 -16.62 -8.76
N PRO A 548 12.48 -17.50 -7.82
CA PRO A 548 12.04 -17.10 -6.49
C PRO A 548 13.04 -16.22 -5.72
N ALA A 549 14.33 -16.58 -5.73
CA ALA A 549 15.37 -15.80 -5.06
C ALA A 549 15.58 -14.43 -5.73
N LYS A 550 15.69 -14.38 -7.07
CA LYS A 550 15.77 -13.11 -7.82
C LYS A 550 14.57 -12.18 -7.54
N ILE A 551 13.36 -12.71 -7.32
CA ILE A 551 12.18 -11.91 -6.92
C ILE A 551 12.34 -11.32 -5.51
N LEU A 552 12.97 -12.03 -4.57
CA LEU A 552 13.31 -11.48 -3.24
C LEU A 552 14.33 -10.35 -3.37
N SER A 553 15.37 -10.52 -4.19
CA SER A 553 16.38 -9.50 -4.49
C SER A 553 15.75 -8.25 -5.12
N TYR A 554 14.80 -8.42 -6.04
CA TYR A 554 13.97 -7.32 -6.57
C TYR A 554 13.13 -6.62 -5.50
N ASN A 555 12.46 -7.37 -4.63
CA ASN A 555 11.63 -6.79 -3.57
C ASN A 555 12.47 -6.05 -2.52
N ARG A 556 13.68 -6.53 -2.21
CA ARG A 556 14.68 -5.85 -1.36
C ARG A 556 15.14 -4.53 -1.99
N ALA A 557 15.48 -4.52 -3.29
CA ALA A 557 15.82 -3.29 -4.01
C ALA A 557 14.68 -2.24 -4.00
N ASN A 558 13.43 -2.66 -4.26
CA ASN A 558 12.27 -1.78 -4.16
C ASN A 558 11.98 -1.34 -2.69
N ARG A 559 12.39 -2.13 -1.68
CA ARG A 559 12.26 -1.74 -0.28
C ARG A 559 13.21 -0.61 0.10
N ALA A 560 14.46 -0.63 -0.37
CA ALA A 560 15.40 0.49 -0.18
C ALA A 560 14.80 1.80 -0.73
N VAL A 561 14.21 1.75 -1.94
CA VAL A 561 13.47 2.88 -2.54
C VAL A 561 12.25 3.29 -1.70
N ALA A 562 11.47 2.33 -1.19
CA ALA A 562 10.30 2.62 -0.37
C ALA A 562 10.66 3.26 0.99
N ILE A 563 11.78 2.85 1.60
CA ILE A 563 12.35 3.46 2.81
C ILE A 563 12.79 4.90 2.49
N LEU A 564 13.60 5.10 1.45
CA LEU A 564 14.04 6.43 0.98
C LEU A 564 12.86 7.38 0.71
N CYS A 565 11.76 6.86 0.17
CA CYS A 565 10.56 7.65 -0.12
C CYS A 565 9.61 7.83 1.08
N ASN A 566 9.93 7.28 2.25
CA ASN A 566 9.07 7.10 3.43
C ASN A 566 7.66 6.55 3.10
N HIS A 567 7.61 5.46 2.35
CA HIS A 567 6.39 4.74 1.99
C HIS A 567 6.08 3.66 3.03
N GLN A 568 5.61 4.09 4.21
CA GLN A 568 5.21 3.21 5.31
C GLN A 568 3.77 2.69 5.17
N ARG A 569 3.44 1.65 5.94
CA ARG A 569 2.08 1.19 6.27
C ARG A 569 2.03 0.69 7.72
N ALA A 570 0.86 0.75 8.35
CA ALA A 570 0.63 0.05 9.60
C ALA A 570 0.74 -1.48 9.40
N PRO A 571 1.24 -2.25 10.38
CA PRO A 571 1.20 -3.72 10.34
C PRO A 571 -0.25 -4.22 10.15
N PRO A 572 -0.50 -5.20 9.27
CA PRO A 572 -1.83 -5.78 9.12
C PRO A 572 -2.33 -6.40 10.43
N LYS A 573 -3.59 -6.15 10.81
CA LYS A 573 -4.19 -6.65 12.08
C LYS A 573 -4.14 -8.18 12.24
N THR A 574 -4.01 -8.92 11.14
CA THR A 574 -3.93 -10.39 11.10
C THR A 574 -2.52 -10.92 10.78
N PHE A 575 -1.50 -10.06 10.80
CA PHE A 575 -0.14 -10.38 10.34
C PHE A 575 0.47 -11.57 11.09
N GLU A 576 0.53 -11.53 12.42
CA GLU A 576 1.14 -12.59 13.24
C GLU A 576 0.47 -13.96 12.99
N LYS A 577 -0.87 -13.99 12.95
CA LYS A 577 -1.64 -15.20 12.60
C LYS A 577 -1.35 -15.67 11.16
N SER A 578 -1.05 -14.78 10.22
CA SER A 578 -0.62 -15.18 8.87
C SER A 578 0.82 -15.65 8.80
N MET A 579 1.72 -15.19 9.68
CA MET A 579 3.11 -15.66 9.73
C MET A 579 3.21 -17.00 10.41
N MET A 580 2.51 -17.22 11.53
CA MET A 580 2.37 -18.55 12.16
C MET A 580 1.85 -19.59 11.15
N ASN A 581 0.79 -19.27 10.41
CA ASN A 581 0.23 -20.12 9.35
C ASN A 581 1.16 -20.38 8.15
N LEU A 582 2.23 -19.59 7.99
CA LEU A 582 3.26 -19.78 6.96
C LEU A 582 4.43 -20.60 7.53
N GLN A 583 4.83 -20.33 8.78
CA GLN A 583 5.87 -21.08 9.49
C GLN A 583 5.48 -22.56 9.63
N SER A 584 4.26 -22.87 10.09
CA SER A 584 3.81 -24.28 10.18
C SER A 584 3.79 -25.00 8.81
N LYS A 585 3.71 -24.28 7.69
CA LYS A 585 3.85 -24.85 6.34
C LYS A 585 5.31 -25.06 5.95
N ILE A 586 6.22 -24.18 6.37
CA ILE A 586 7.67 -24.35 6.22
C ILE A 586 8.13 -25.57 7.02
N ASP A 587 7.68 -25.72 8.26
CA ASP A 587 8.09 -26.81 9.15
C ASP A 587 7.59 -28.17 8.64
N ALA A 588 6.30 -28.28 8.30
CA ALA A 588 5.76 -29.47 7.64
C ALA A 588 6.43 -29.77 6.27
N LYS A 589 7.06 -28.78 5.64
CA LYS A 589 7.83 -28.97 4.40
C LYS A 589 9.27 -29.43 4.67
N LYS A 590 9.88 -28.99 5.78
CA LYS A 590 11.16 -29.50 6.30
C LYS A 590 11.05 -30.97 6.70
N GLU A 591 9.94 -31.39 7.29
CA GLU A 591 9.65 -32.81 7.57
C GLU A 591 9.58 -33.64 6.28
N GLN A 592 8.76 -33.22 5.29
CA GLN A 592 8.68 -33.88 3.98
C GLN A 592 10.05 -34.00 3.29
N LEU A 593 10.88 -32.96 3.38
CA LEU A 593 12.23 -32.97 2.82
C LEU A 593 13.17 -33.90 3.60
N ALA A 594 13.09 -33.93 4.93
CA ALA A 594 13.88 -34.86 5.74
C ALA A 594 13.55 -36.32 5.42
N ASP A 595 12.27 -36.66 5.29
CA ASP A 595 11.80 -37.98 4.89
C ASP A 595 12.30 -38.35 3.47
N ALA A 596 12.13 -37.45 2.49
CA ALA A 596 12.62 -37.68 1.13
C ALA A 596 14.15 -37.83 1.04
N ARG A 597 14.90 -37.13 1.91
CA ARG A 597 16.36 -37.29 2.03
C ARG A 597 16.75 -38.63 2.67
N ARG A 598 15.94 -39.18 3.60
CA ARG A 598 16.12 -40.56 4.11
C ARG A 598 15.85 -41.60 3.01
N ASP A 599 14.76 -41.45 2.25
CA ASP A 599 14.43 -42.29 1.10
C ASP A 599 15.53 -42.28 0.01
N LEU A 600 16.15 -41.13 -0.23
CA LEU A 600 17.29 -41.04 -1.15
C LEU A 600 18.55 -41.70 -0.58
N LYS A 601 18.71 -41.75 0.75
CA LYS A 601 19.84 -42.43 1.41
C LYS A 601 19.71 -43.95 1.36
N SER A 602 18.52 -44.51 1.59
CA SER A 602 18.26 -45.95 1.43
C SER A 602 18.40 -46.40 -0.02
N ALA A 603 17.74 -45.73 -0.97
CA ALA A 603 17.85 -46.06 -2.39
C ALA A 603 19.32 -46.04 -2.91
N LYS A 604 20.15 -45.14 -2.39
CA LYS A 604 21.60 -45.09 -2.68
C LYS A 604 22.40 -46.24 -2.07
N ALA A 605 21.95 -46.81 -0.96
CA ALA A 605 22.54 -48.01 -0.37
C ALA A 605 22.16 -49.26 -1.19
N ASP A 606 20.87 -49.41 -1.50
CA ASP A 606 20.35 -50.53 -2.30
C ASP A 606 21.03 -50.60 -3.67
N ALA A 607 21.20 -49.45 -4.34
CA ALA A 607 21.89 -49.33 -5.62
C ALA A 607 23.41 -49.62 -5.55
N LYS A 608 24.05 -49.55 -4.36
CA LYS A 608 25.44 -50.00 -4.18
C LYS A 608 25.55 -51.52 -4.09
N VAL A 609 24.53 -52.18 -3.52
CA VAL A 609 24.48 -53.64 -3.35
C VAL A 609 24.08 -54.32 -4.66
N LEU A 610 22.96 -53.91 -5.26
CA LEU A 610 22.37 -54.58 -6.42
C LEU A 610 22.95 -54.12 -7.77
N LYS A 611 23.45 -52.88 -7.86
CA LYS A 611 24.15 -52.25 -9.02
C LYS A 611 23.39 -52.23 -10.37
N ASP A 612 22.14 -52.66 -10.39
CA ASP A 612 21.32 -52.87 -11.57
C ASP A 612 20.67 -51.57 -12.14
N ALA A 613 20.01 -51.69 -13.29
CA ALA A 613 19.39 -50.55 -13.97
C ALA A 613 18.09 -50.05 -13.31
N LYS A 614 17.38 -50.89 -12.56
CA LYS A 614 16.13 -50.55 -11.86
C LYS A 614 16.44 -49.72 -10.60
N THR A 615 17.39 -50.14 -9.76
CA THR A 615 17.81 -49.35 -8.59
C THR A 615 18.41 -47.99 -8.98
N LYS A 616 19.19 -47.90 -10.07
CA LYS A 616 19.64 -46.61 -10.62
C LYS A 616 18.49 -45.65 -10.96
N LYS A 617 17.41 -46.14 -11.60
CA LYS A 617 16.19 -45.34 -11.86
C LYS A 617 15.46 -44.93 -10.58
N VAL A 618 15.46 -45.78 -9.54
CA VAL A 618 14.87 -45.42 -8.23
C VAL A 618 15.66 -44.28 -7.57
N VAL A 619 17.00 -44.34 -7.55
CA VAL A 619 17.85 -43.24 -7.03
C VAL A 619 17.61 -41.94 -7.79
N GLU A 620 17.49 -41.99 -9.12
CA GLU A 620 17.24 -40.83 -9.97
C GLU A 620 15.86 -40.19 -9.69
N SER A 621 14.81 -41.00 -9.54
CA SER A 621 13.47 -40.51 -9.18
C SER A 621 13.40 -39.92 -7.77
N LYS A 622 14.08 -40.52 -6.77
CA LYS A 622 14.19 -39.98 -5.40
C LYS A 622 15.02 -38.69 -5.36
N LYS A 623 16.09 -38.57 -6.17
CA LYS A 623 16.85 -37.31 -6.31
C LYS A 623 15.95 -36.18 -6.85
N LYS A 624 15.18 -36.45 -7.91
CA LYS A 624 14.16 -35.52 -8.44
C LYS A 624 13.02 -35.23 -7.46
N ALA A 625 12.73 -36.10 -6.50
CA ALA A 625 11.77 -35.81 -5.44
C ALA A 625 12.35 -34.85 -4.38
N VAL A 626 13.59 -35.07 -3.94
CA VAL A 626 14.32 -34.19 -3.02
C VAL A 626 14.46 -32.77 -3.60
N GLN A 627 14.94 -32.64 -4.84
CA GLN A 627 15.12 -31.32 -5.50
C GLN A 627 13.81 -30.51 -5.56
N ARG A 628 12.70 -31.13 -5.96
CA ARG A 628 11.38 -30.47 -5.99
C ARG A 628 10.87 -30.06 -4.60
N LEU A 629 11.28 -30.76 -3.54
CA LEU A 629 10.94 -30.38 -2.16
C LEU A 629 11.84 -29.25 -1.65
N GLU A 630 13.11 -29.22 -2.04
CA GLU A 630 14.05 -28.13 -1.77
C GLU A 630 13.60 -26.82 -2.44
N GLU A 631 13.24 -26.86 -3.73
CA GLU A 631 12.63 -25.73 -4.46
C GLU A 631 11.35 -25.21 -3.79
N GLN A 632 10.47 -26.12 -3.36
CA GLN A 632 9.20 -25.75 -2.70
C GLN A 632 9.39 -25.20 -1.30
N LEU A 633 10.37 -25.72 -0.54
CA LEU A 633 10.73 -25.21 0.77
C LEU A 633 11.34 -23.80 0.65
N MET A 634 12.36 -23.64 -0.20
CA MET A 634 13.03 -22.37 -0.44
C MET A 634 12.03 -21.28 -0.88
N LYS A 635 11.05 -21.63 -1.73
CA LYS A 635 9.98 -20.70 -2.12
C LYS A 635 9.11 -20.25 -0.94
N LEU A 636 8.82 -21.14 0.02
CA LEU A 636 8.04 -20.77 1.21
C LEU A 636 8.86 -19.91 2.19
N GLU A 637 10.14 -20.23 2.38
CA GLU A 637 11.05 -19.46 3.22
C GLU A 637 11.28 -18.05 2.66
N VAL A 638 11.54 -17.94 1.35
CA VAL A 638 11.57 -16.65 0.62
C VAL A 638 10.27 -15.85 0.83
N GLN A 639 9.10 -16.51 0.77
CA GLN A 639 7.82 -15.84 1.01
C GLN A 639 7.61 -15.40 2.46
N ALA A 640 8.24 -16.06 3.45
CA ALA A 640 8.22 -15.61 4.84
C ALA A 640 9.15 -14.41 5.04
N THR A 641 10.38 -14.48 4.54
CA THR A 641 11.34 -13.36 4.55
C THR A 641 10.78 -12.12 3.88
N ASP A 642 10.21 -12.23 2.67
CA ASP A 642 9.60 -11.11 1.95
C ASP A 642 8.40 -10.50 2.72
N ARG A 643 7.67 -11.29 3.50
CA ARG A 643 6.55 -10.80 4.31
C ARG A 643 6.99 -10.08 5.58
N GLU A 644 7.96 -10.63 6.31
CA GLU A 644 8.46 -10.03 7.55
C GLU A 644 9.23 -8.74 7.26
N GLU A 645 10.17 -8.78 6.31
CA GLU A 645 10.96 -7.59 5.93
C GLU A 645 10.08 -6.45 5.35
N ASN A 646 8.87 -6.75 4.84
CA ASN A 646 7.91 -5.76 4.34
C ASN A 646 6.73 -5.49 5.29
N LYS A 647 6.75 -5.95 6.55
CA LYS A 647 5.66 -5.81 7.54
C LYS A 647 5.08 -4.39 7.62
N GLN A 648 5.95 -3.38 7.63
CA GLN A 648 5.61 -1.96 7.73
C GLN A 648 5.86 -1.14 6.43
N ILE A 649 6.23 -1.78 5.31
CA ILE A 649 6.64 -1.06 4.08
C ILE A 649 5.61 -1.24 2.94
N ALA A 650 5.33 -0.15 2.20
CA ALA A 650 4.32 -0.08 1.15
C ALA A 650 4.95 -0.04 -0.28
N LEU A 651 5.43 -1.19 -0.73
CA LEU A 651 6.14 -1.38 -2.02
C LEU A 651 5.38 -0.98 -3.30
N GLY A 652 4.05 -0.87 -3.24
CA GLY A 652 3.22 -0.54 -4.41
C GLY A 652 3.35 0.92 -4.86
N THR A 653 3.53 1.85 -3.91
CA THR A 653 3.51 3.29 -4.17
C THR A 653 4.71 3.75 -4.99
N SER A 654 5.91 3.23 -4.69
CA SER A 654 7.14 3.42 -5.49
C SER A 654 6.98 2.81 -6.88
N LYS A 655 6.67 1.50 -6.93
CA LYS A 655 6.54 0.65 -8.12
C LYS A 655 5.57 1.15 -9.18
N LEU A 656 4.50 1.85 -8.78
CA LEU A 656 3.52 2.39 -9.72
C LEU A 656 3.84 3.79 -10.26
N ASN A 657 4.64 4.61 -9.55
CA ASN A 657 4.66 6.06 -9.78
C ASN A 657 6.05 6.73 -9.82
N TYR A 658 7.05 6.16 -9.14
CA TYR A 658 8.37 6.78 -8.95
C TYR A 658 9.51 5.99 -9.61
N LEU A 659 9.29 4.71 -9.92
CA LEU A 659 10.26 3.81 -10.57
C LEU A 659 10.01 3.75 -12.08
N ASP A 660 11.02 4.06 -12.89
CA ASP A 660 10.96 3.86 -14.33
C ASP A 660 10.74 2.36 -14.65
N PRO A 661 9.61 1.98 -15.26
CA PRO A 661 9.29 0.58 -15.52
C PRO A 661 10.31 -0.10 -16.44
N ARG A 662 11.04 0.65 -17.27
CA ARG A 662 12.05 0.10 -18.20
C ARG A 662 13.22 -0.54 -17.45
N ILE A 663 13.59 -0.03 -16.27
CA ILE A 663 14.59 -0.67 -15.39
C ILE A 663 14.13 -2.07 -14.99
N THR A 664 12.84 -2.21 -14.67
CA THR A 664 12.24 -3.50 -14.29
C THR A 664 12.11 -4.44 -15.49
N VAL A 665 11.77 -3.93 -16.67
CA VAL A 665 11.70 -4.71 -17.91
C VAL A 665 13.07 -5.23 -18.31
N ALA A 666 14.10 -4.38 -18.30
CA ALA A 666 15.46 -4.76 -18.63
C ALA A 666 16.01 -5.83 -17.68
N TRP A 667 15.84 -5.64 -16.37
CA TRP A 667 16.19 -6.64 -15.36
C TRP A 667 15.42 -7.97 -15.56
N CYS A 668 14.13 -7.91 -15.93
CA CYS A 668 13.35 -9.11 -16.24
C CYS A 668 13.87 -9.87 -17.47
N LYS A 669 14.20 -9.15 -18.56
CA LYS A 669 14.77 -9.73 -19.78
C LYS A 669 16.15 -10.35 -19.49
N LYS A 670 17.08 -9.56 -18.94
CA LYS A 670 18.47 -9.93 -18.61
C LYS A 670 18.61 -11.19 -17.75
N TRP A 671 17.67 -11.42 -16.84
CA TRP A 671 17.70 -12.55 -15.90
C TRP A 671 16.66 -13.64 -16.20
N GLY A 672 15.95 -13.57 -17.33
CA GLY A 672 14.91 -14.53 -17.70
C GLY A 672 13.74 -14.60 -16.70
N VAL A 673 13.48 -13.54 -15.94
CA VAL A 673 12.40 -13.48 -14.95
C VAL A 673 11.11 -13.07 -15.66
N PRO A 674 10.06 -13.92 -15.71
CA PRO A 674 8.85 -13.58 -16.45
C PRO A 674 8.16 -12.34 -15.87
N ILE A 675 7.86 -11.36 -16.73
CA ILE A 675 7.40 -10.02 -16.32
C ILE A 675 6.08 -10.07 -15.51
N GLU A 676 5.25 -11.11 -15.69
CA GLU A 676 4.03 -11.32 -14.92
C GLU A 676 4.25 -11.82 -13.49
N LYS A 677 5.50 -12.15 -13.10
CA LYS A 677 5.89 -12.34 -11.70
C LYS A 677 6.11 -11.01 -10.98
N ILE A 678 6.46 -9.95 -11.70
CA ILE A 678 6.68 -8.62 -11.14
C ILE A 678 5.43 -7.74 -11.32
N TYR A 679 4.86 -7.65 -12.52
CA TYR A 679 3.70 -6.80 -12.80
C TYR A 679 2.41 -7.62 -13.03
N ASN A 680 1.33 -7.29 -12.32
CA ASN A 680 -0.01 -7.88 -12.53
C ASN A 680 -0.66 -7.40 -13.86
N LYS A 681 -1.85 -7.91 -14.25
CA LYS A 681 -2.49 -7.54 -15.54
C LYS A 681 -2.60 -6.01 -15.71
N THR A 682 -3.19 -5.31 -14.74
CA THR A 682 -3.37 -3.85 -14.77
C THR A 682 -2.04 -3.07 -14.80
N GLN A 683 -0.99 -3.58 -14.15
CA GLN A 683 0.34 -2.98 -14.18
C GLN A 683 1.02 -3.18 -15.55
N ARG A 684 0.85 -4.34 -16.19
CA ARG A 684 1.32 -4.56 -17.56
C ARG A 684 0.54 -3.73 -18.58
N GLU A 685 -0.78 -3.54 -18.39
CA GLU A 685 -1.58 -2.60 -19.19
C GLU A 685 -1.07 -1.16 -19.07
N LYS A 686 -0.76 -0.67 -17.85
CA LYS A 686 -0.17 0.66 -17.66
C LYS A 686 1.21 0.79 -18.33
N PHE A 687 2.06 -0.22 -18.15
CA PHE A 687 3.47 -0.17 -18.55
C PHE A 687 3.76 -0.87 -19.89
N ALA A 688 2.75 -1.09 -20.73
CA ALA A 688 2.89 -1.81 -21.98
C ALA A 688 3.92 -1.15 -22.92
N TRP A 689 3.90 0.19 -23.00
CA TRP A 689 4.91 1.01 -23.70
C TRP A 689 6.36 0.68 -23.28
N ALA A 690 6.59 0.40 -21.99
CA ALA A 690 7.91 0.10 -21.45
C ALA A 690 8.32 -1.36 -21.65
N ILE A 691 7.35 -2.28 -21.62
CA ILE A 691 7.57 -3.73 -21.84
C ILE A 691 8.00 -4.00 -23.29
N ASP A 692 7.39 -3.27 -24.21
CA ASP A 692 7.67 -3.33 -25.65
C ASP A 692 9.01 -2.65 -25.98
N MET A 693 9.17 -1.35 -25.64
CA MET A 693 10.28 -0.53 -26.15
C MET A 693 11.67 -0.79 -25.53
N ALA A 694 11.78 -1.44 -24.38
CA ALA A 694 13.04 -1.53 -23.63
C ALA A 694 13.69 -2.92 -23.74
N ASP A 695 14.94 -2.97 -24.19
CA ASP A 695 15.82 -4.13 -24.21
C ASP A 695 16.33 -4.53 -22.80
N GLU A 696 17.36 -5.38 -22.73
CA GLU A 696 17.97 -5.87 -21.48
C GLU A 696 19.23 -5.10 -21.03
N ASP A 697 19.66 -4.10 -21.80
CA ASP A 697 20.82 -3.26 -21.56
C ASP A 697 20.45 -1.80 -21.24
N TYR A 698 19.15 -1.46 -21.28
CA TYR A 698 18.61 -0.17 -20.86
C TYR A 698 19.12 0.28 -19.48
N GLU A 699 19.83 1.41 -19.47
CA GLU A 699 20.11 2.19 -18.25
C GLU A 699 19.27 3.49 -18.23
N PHE A 700 18.71 3.80 -17.05
CA PHE A 700 17.98 5.04 -16.77
C PHE A 700 18.96 6.21 -16.64
#